data_AF-A0A562STI2-F1
#
_entry.id   AF-A0A562STI2-F1
#
_cell.length_a   1.000
_cell.length_b   1.000
_cell.length_c   1.000
_cell.angle_alpha   90.00
_cell.angle_beta   90.00
_cell.angle_gamma   90.00
#
_symmetry.space_group_name_H-M   'P 1'
#
loop_
_entity.id
_entity.type
_entity.pdbx_description
1 polymer ?
#
loop_
_entity_poly.entity_id
_entity_poly.type
_entity_poly.pdbx_seq_one_letter_code
_entity_poly.pdbx_strand_id
1 'polypeptide(L)'
;MKIYITILLSMIGLVQPGPKPRIFMIGDSTMADKPLIDNPERGWGQLFPLFFEPDVQVKNYAVNGRSTKSFINEHRWDTVLAQLRAGDWVMIQFGHNDQKIKDSSRYAAPHTTYKENLLRFVREARAKGAHPVLITPVMRRKFDDKGRFVDQHGDYPGVVREVAAAQDVPLIDLHKSSEALLVQQGPEGSVKMFKTTPAGHYSTLPEGVTDNTHFNTYGATLIAGLVAKEIHGKKLPLAQYLAKTPFEGKYRFDLPVIYEPHFRRDTFNITAFGAKADGVTLNTQSINKAITTCSSKGGGVVLVPAGMWLTGPLTMQSNVNLHLLAGAVLQFTEDHDQYPLVETTYEGLEAVRCQAPVWGVNLENIAITGKGIIDGAGDSWRAVKKDKLTASQWKKLVASGGLVGEGKDSDMWYPSMEFYKGSKTKLAGVIMPGKKAADYEEIKDFLRPNLISLTGCKNVLLEGVTFQNSPAWCLHPLLCEHITLRNVYAKNPWYAQNGDGVDLESCRYARITHCTFDVGDDGICIKSGRDEQGRKRGVPTENAIIDYCTVYHAHGGFVIGSEMSGGARNLYVSNCSFLGTDIGLRFKTTRGRGGVVEKIYISDINMKDIPGEAIRFDMYYMAKDPVPLAGEKRDAPKVQAFPVTEATPQFKDFHISNIICKGAAKAVFIRGLPEMPISNIHMSHMVISAQKGIECLEAKDVHFSDVQLFTKEKGPLVTVRSSQDITLDNIRYDEADMFMAVQGESSRNILVTGTDIRKSKESTEFSAGATRNALQVK
;
A
#
# COMPACT_ATOMS: atom_id res chain seq x y z
N MET A 1 -44.68 51.02 -23.35
CA MET A 1 -43.54 51.41 -22.49
C MET A 1 -42.62 50.19 -22.38
N LYS A 2 -41.48 50.18 -23.10
CA LYS A 2 -40.53 49.05 -23.10
C LYS A 2 -39.68 49.11 -21.83
N ILE A 3 -39.77 48.08 -20.99
CA ILE A 3 -38.94 47.92 -19.79
C ILE A 3 -37.63 47.27 -20.23
N TYR A 4 -36.53 47.99 -20.11
CA TYR A 4 -35.19 47.46 -20.28
C TYR A 4 -34.76 46.76 -18.98
N ILE A 5 -34.54 45.45 -19.05
CA ILE A 5 -33.90 44.68 -17.99
C ILE A 5 -32.39 44.90 -18.13
N THR A 6 -31.80 45.63 -17.19
CA THR A 6 -30.34 45.76 -17.07
C THR A 6 -29.82 44.51 -16.38
N ILE A 7 -29.20 43.61 -17.14
CA ILE A 7 -28.47 42.46 -16.59
C ILE A 7 -27.14 42.99 -16.03
N LEU A 8 -26.98 42.94 -14.72
CA LEU A 8 -25.71 43.19 -14.05
C LEU A 8 -24.84 41.93 -14.21
N LEU A 9 -23.94 41.91 -15.19
CA LEU A 9 -22.89 40.90 -15.29
C LEU A 9 -21.87 41.16 -14.17
N SER A 10 -21.83 40.31 -13.14
CA SER A 10 -20.71 40.25 -12.21
C SER A 10 -19.49 39.71 -12.96
N MET A 11 -18.55 40.60 -13.30
CA MET A 11 -17.22 40.19 -13.75
C MET A 11 -16.49 39.54 -12.57
N ILE A 12 -16.61 38.22 -12.43
CA ILE A 12 -15.65 37.43 -11.67
C ILE A 12 -14.36 37.49 -12.47
N GLY A 13 -13.46 38.39 -12.08
CA GLY A 13 -12.11 38.43 -12.63
C GLY A 13 -11.45 37.08 -12.38
N LEU A 14 -11.21 36.31 -13.44
CA LEU A 14 -10.28 35.20 -13.43
C LEU A 14 -8.89 35.78 -13.15
N VAL A 15 -8.51 35.83 -11.87
CA VAL A 15 -7.13 36.07 -11.49
C VAL A 15 -6.32 34.95 -12.11
N GLN A 16 -5.56 35.24 -13.17
CA GLN A 16 -4.61 34.27 -13.68
C GLN A 16 -3.66 33.94 -12.53
N PRO A 17 -3.44 32.65 -12.21
CA PRO A 17 -2.47 32.29 -11.20
C PRO A 17 -1.12 32.85 -11.64
N GLY A 18 -0.49 33.62 -10.75
CA GLY A 18 0.83 34.18 -11.01
C GLY A 18 1.84 33.08 -11.39
N PRO A 19 2.99 33.45 -11.99
CA PRO A 19 4.00 32.47 -12.38
C PRO A 19 4.40 31.61 -11.18
N LYS A 20 4.37 30.28 -11.36
CA LYS A 20 4.79 29.33 -10.32
C LYS A 20 6.28 29.54 -9.96
N PRO A 21 6.66 29.28 -8.70
CA PRO A 21 7.98 29.66 -8.20
C PRO A 21 9.10 28.88 -8.90
N ARG A 22 10.26 29.52 -8.97
CA ARG A 22 11.50 28.91 -9.42
C ARG A 22 12.39 28.71 -8.20
N ILE A 23 12.83 27.48 -7.99
CA ILE A 23 13.67 27.09 -6.87
C ILE A 23 15.07 26.81 -7.41
N PHE A 24 16.03 27.64 -7.02
CA PHE A 24 17.44 27.42 -7.26
C PHE A 24 18.04 26.70 -6.06
N MET A 25 18.83 25.66 -6.31
CA MET A 25 19.51 24.93 -5.25
C MET A 25 21.01 25.04 -5.44
N ILE A 26 21.74 25.45 -4.42
CA ILE A 26 23.20 25.46 -4.40
C ILE A 26 23.70 24.61 -3.24
N GLY A 27 24.68 23.77 -3.52
CA GLY A 27 25.21 22.89 -2.49
C GLY A 27 26.26 21.91 -2.96
N ASP A 28 26.49 20.91 -2.11
CA ASP A 28 27.54 19.91 -2.25
C ASP A 28 27.05 18.61 -2.93
N SER A 29 27.88 17.57 -2.87
CA SER A 29 27.63 16.28 -3.51
C SER A 29 26.39 15.55 -3.00
N THR A 30 25.92 15.82 -1.78
CA THR A 30 24.72 15.18 -1.23
C THR A 30 23.42 15.72 -1.85
N MET A 31 23.45 16.94 -2.40
CA MET A 31 22.33 17.61 -3.07
C MET A 31 22.39 17.45 -4.61
N ALA A 32 23.58 17.34 -5.19
CA ALA A 32 23.83 17.39 -6.64
C ALA A 32 23.12 16.32 -7.48
N ASP A 33 22.77 16.68 -8.72
CA ASP A 33 22.26 15.73 -9.72
C ASP A 33 23.34 14.71 -10.11
N LYS A 34 22.91 13.46 -10.32
CA LYS A 34 23.76 12.34 -10.71
C LYS A 34 23.29 11.72 -12.03
N PRO A 35 24.20 11.18 -12.86
CA PRO A 35 23.83 10.39 -14.02
C PRO A 35 22.85 9.27 -13.65
N LEU A 36 21.84 9.05 -14.49
CA LEU A 36 20.84 8.00 -14.24
C LEU A 36 21.32 6.62 -14.70
N ILE A 37 22.03 6.60 -15.83
CA ILE A 37 22.49 5.38 -16.47
C ILE A 37 23.64 4.80 -15.66
N ASP A 38 23.48 3.53 -15.28
CA ASP A 38 24.52 2.73 -14.65
C ASP A 38 25.15 3.36 -13.40
N ASN A 39 24.38 4.13 -12.64
CA ASN A 39 24.85 4.77 -11.41
C ASN A 39 23.75 4.72 -10.34
N PRO A 40 24.02 4.13 -9.15
CA PRO A 40 23.06 4.04 -8.05
C PRO A 40 22.92 5.34 -7.27
N GLU A 41 23.88 6.26 -7.36
CA GLU A 41 23.95 7.46 -6.54
C GLU A 41 22.89 8.48 -6.95
N ARG A 42 22.26 9.14 -5.98
CA ARG A 42 21.39 10.28 -6.20
C ARG A 42 21.64 11.34 -5.13
N GLY A 43 21.65 12.61 -5.53
CA GLY A 43 21.56 13.71 -4.57
C GLY A 43 20.11 13.96 -4.17
N TRP A 44 19.86 14.38 -2.94
CA TRP A 44 18.48 14.65 -2.51
C TRP A 44 17.84 15.80 -3.31
N GLY A 45 18.64 16.77 -3.79
CA GLY A 45 18.16 17.84 -4.67
C GLY A 45 17.65 17.34 -6.02
N GLN A 46 18.16 16.19 -6.50
CA GLN A 46 17.69 15.53 -7.71
C GLN A 46 16.28 14.93 -7.55
N LEU A 47 15.91 14.53 -6.33
CA LEU A 47 14.61 13.91 -6.01
C LEU A 47 13.63 14.94 -5.44
N PHE A 48 14.11 16.12 -5.06
CA PHE A 48 13.30 17.21 -4.52
C PHE A 48 12.12 17.66 -5.41
N PRO A 49 12.22 17.66 -6.76
CA PRO A 49 11.08 17.99 -7.62
C PRO A 49 9.86 17.08 -7.41
N LEU A 50 10.03 15.84 -6.92
CA LEU A 50 8.93 14.91 -6.65
C LEU A 50 7.95 15.42 -5.57
N PHE A 51 8.33 16.41 -4.77
CA PHE A 51 7.54 16.94 -3.67
C PHE A 51 6.85 18.26 -4.00
N PHE A 52 6.86 18.67 -5.27
CA PHE A 52 6.19 19.89 -5.74
C PHE A 52 5.20 19.57 -6.86
N GLU A 53 4.23 20.48 -7.04
CA GLU A 53 3.34 20.46 -8.19
C GLU A 53 4.15 20.51 -9.51
N PRO A 54 3.72 19.83 -10.60
CA PRO A 54 4.55 19.56 -11.80
C PRO A 54 5.19 20.78 -12.47
N ASP A 55 4.58 21.95 -12.36
CA ASP A 55 5.04 23.19 -13.01
C ASP A 55 5.97 24.05 -12.13
N VAL A 56 6.34 23.59 -10.92
CA VAL A 56 7.37 24.25 -10.11
C VAL A 56 8.73 23.94 -10.71
N GLN A 57 9.46 24.99 -11.13
CA GLN A 57 10.77 24.82 -11.74
C GLN A 57 11.85 24.69 -10.66
N VAL A 58 12.39 23.50 -10.48
CA VAL A 58 13.59 23.27 -9.65
C VAL A 58 14.83 23.27 -10.54
N LYS A 59 15.79 24.15 -10.25
CA LYS A 59 17.09 24.22 -10.90
C LYS A 59 18.18 23.87 -9.89
N ASN A 60 18.68 22.64 -9.97
CA ASN A 60 19.73 22.15 -9.10
C ASN A 60 21.11 22.52 -9.64
N TYR A 61 21.80 23.45 -8.97
CA TYR A 61 23.17 23.86 -9.26
C TYR A 61 24.18 23.28 -8.26
N ALA A 62 23.77 22.37 -7.37
CA ALA A 62 24.70 21.70 -6.49
C ALA A 62 25.70 20.83 -7.27
N VAL A 63 26.95 20.77 -6.80
CA VAL A 63 28.04 20.11 -7.55
C VAL A 63 28.90 19.25 -6.63
N ASN A 64 29.29 18.09 -7.13
CA ASN A 64 30.12 17.13 -6.42
C ASN A 64 31.42 17.75 -5.89
N GLY A 65 31.72 17.53 -4.61
CA GLY A 65 32.97 17.92 -3.97
C GLY A 65 33.13 19.42 -3.72
N ARG A 66 32.10 20.25 -3.97
CA ARG A 66 32.20 21.71 -3.78
C ARG A 66 31.91 22.10 -2.33
N SER A 67 32.70 23.04 -1.85
CA SER A 67 32.51 23.81 -0.62
C SER A 67 31.92 25.18 -0.97
N THR A 68 31.53 25.99 0.02
CA THR A 68 31.16 27.39 -0.22
C THR A 68 32.28 28.15 -0.94
N LYS A 69 33.53 27.96 -0.51
CA LYS A 69 34.72 28.62 -1.06
C LYS A 69 34.99 28.23 -2.51
N SER A 70 35.04 26.93 -2.80
CA SER A 70 35.32 26.46 -4.16
C SER A 70 34.17 26.79 -5.11
N PHE A 71 32.92 26.77 -4.64
CA PHE A 71 31.75 27.13 -5.45
C PHE A 71 31.79 28.61 -5.90
N ILE A 72 32.26 29.50 -5.03
CA ILE A 72 32.52 30.91 -5.35
C ILE A 72 33.71 31.04 -6.30
N ASN A 73 34.85 30.43 -5.97
CA ASN A 73 36.08 30.57 -6.75
C ASN A 73 35.97 29.99 -8.17
N GLU A 74 35.10 28.99 -8.37
CA GLU A 74 34.79 28.41 -9.68
C GLU A 74 33.71 29.20 -10.46
N HIS A 75 33.30 30.39 -9.99
CA HIS A 75 32.26 31.22 -10.62
C HIS A 75 30.88 30.55 -10.80
N ARG A 76 30.61 29.51 -9.99
CA ARG A 76 29.33 28.80 -10.04
C ARG A 76 28.21 29.62 -9.41
N TRP A 77 28.52 30.33 -8.33
CA TRP A 77 27.56 31.28 -7.75
C TRP A 77 27.24 32.41 -8.72
N ASP A 78 28.23 32.95 -9.44
CA ASP A 78 28.00 34.00 -10.45
C ASP A 78 27.02 33.53 -11.54
N THR A 79 27.12 32.26 -11.96
CA THR A 79 26.19 31.63 -12.92
C THR A 79 24.76 31.56 -12.40
N VAL A 80 24.57 31.28 -11.11
CA VAL A 80 23.24 31.28 -10.47
C VAL A 80 22.72 32.71 -10.33
N LEU A 81 23.54 33.60 -9.78
CA LEU A 81 23.22 35.00 -9.52
C LEU A 81 22.79 35.75 -10.80
N ALA A 82 23.41 35.45 -11.94
CA ALA A 82 23.05 36.02 -13.24
C ALA A 82 21.63 35.64 -13.70
N GLN A 83 21.07 34.54 -13.20
CA GLN A 83 19.74 34.03 -13.56
C GLN A 83 18.65 34.36 -12.54
N LEU A 84 19.03 34.78 -11.33
CA LEU A 84 18.09 35.11 -10.26
C LEU A 84 17.28 36.36 -10.63
N ARG A 85 15.99 36.30 -10.30
CA ARG A 85 15.01 37.37 -10.45
C ARG A 85 14.18 37.47 -9.17
N ALA A 86 13.44 38.56 -9.02
CA ALA A 86 12.57 38.78 -7.87
C ALA A 86 11.55 37.64 -7.74
N GLY A 87 11.39 37.11 -6.52
CA GLY A 87 10.48 36.01 -6.21
C GLY A 87 11.08 34.59 -6.38
N ASP A 88 12.27 34.45 -6.97
CA ASP A 88 12.98 33.17 -7.01
C ASP A 88 13.34 32.70 -5.59
N TRP A 89 13.36 31.39 -5.33
CA TRP A 89 13.83 30.79 -4.08
C TRP A 89 15.25 30.28 -4.23
N VAL A 90 16.08 30.45 -3.21
CA VAL A 90 17.46 29.93 -3.21
C VAL A 90 17.70 29.03 -2.00
N MET A 91 17.74 27.72 -2.23
CA MET A 91 18.04 26.70 -1.23
C MET A 91 19.55 26.53 -1.11
N ILE A 92 20.11 26.79 0.07
CA ILE A 92 21.57 26.85 0.27
C ILE A 92 21.97 25.79 1.30
N GLN A 93 22.71 24.75 0.88
CA GLN A 93 23.24 23.70 1.77
C GLN A 93 24.71 23.41 1.48
N PHE A 94 25.58 23.67 2.44
CA PHE A 94 27.02 23.34 2.37
C PHE A 94 27.51 22.78 3.71
N GLY A 95 28.82 22.59 3.88
CA GLY A 95 29.47 22.14 5.11
C GLY A 95 30.30 20.86 4.96
N HIS A 96 29.89 19.93 4.08
CA HIS A 96 30.58 18.64 3.93
C HIS A 96 32.03 18.78 3.45
N ASN A 97 32.24 19.66 2.47
CA ASN A 97 33.55 19.88 1.86
C ASN A 97 34.30 21.05 2.52
N ASP A 98 33.57 21.98 3.14
CA ASP A 98 34.12 23.12 3.87
C ASP A 98 35.01 22.67 5.05
N GLN A 99 34.68 21.53 5.68
CA GLN A 99 35.46 20.93 6.77
C GLN A 99 36.77 20.24 6.35
N LYS A 100 37.15 20.24 5.08
CA LYS A 100 38.34 19.52 4.57
C LYS A 100 39.63 20.31 4.80
N ILE A 101 40.07 20.46 6.06
CA ILE A 101 41.25 21.24 6.49
C ILE A 101 42.51 20.99 5.64
N LYS A 102 42.72 19.74 5.18
CA LYS A 102 43.89 19.36 4.37
C LYS A 102 43.82 19.79 2.90
N ASP A 103 42.66 20.24 2.42
CA ASP A 103 42.44 20.70 1.05
C ASP A 103 42.16 22.21 1.07
N SER A 104 43.19 23.03 0.86
CA SER A 104 43.09 24.49 0.91
C SER A 104 42.15 25.09 -0.15
N SER A 105 41.86 24.35 -1.24
CA SER A 105 40.93 24.77 -2.27
C SER A 105 39.47 24.69 -1.81
N ARG A 106 39.17 23.80 -0.84
CA ARG A 106 37.83 23.54 -0.32
C ARG A 106 37.63 24.01 1.12
N TYR A 107 38.68 24.02 1.92
CA TYR A 107 38.59 24.38 3.33
C TYR A 107 38.10 25.83 3.51
N ALA A 108 37.04 25.98 4.30
CA ALA A 108 36.50 27.26 4.74
C ALA A 108 36.26 27.19 6.25
N ALA A 109 37.04 27.93 7.04
CA ALA A 109 36.91 27.89 8.49
C ALA A 109 35.49 28.30 8.93
N PRO A 110 34.86 27.57 9.88
CA PRO A 110 33.43 27.66 10.16
C PRO A 110 33.02 29.08 10.58
N HIS A 111 33.72 29.68 11.53
CA HIS A 111 33.36 30.97 12.13
C HIS A 111 33.84 32.19 11.33
N THR A 112 34.60 32.01 10.24
CA THR A 112 35.10 33.09 9.39
C THR A 112 34.68 32.87 7.94
N THR A 113 35.53 32.27 7.10
CA THR A 113 35.31 32.14 5.66
C THR A 113 33.97 31.46 5.31
N TYR A 114 33.60 30.40 6.02
CA TYR A 114 32.33 29.71 5.76
C TYR A 114 31.13 30.62 6.07
N LYS A 115 31.13 31.24 7.26
CA LYS A 115 30.12 32.22 7.68
C LYS A 115 30.00 33.39 6.70
N GLU A 116 31.13 33.97 6.30
CA GLU A 116 31.19 35.07 5.32
C GLU A 116 30.62 34.67 3.96
N ASN A 117 30.92 33.44 3.50
CA ASN A 117 30.36 32.94 2.24
C ASN A 117 28.84 32.74 2.31
N LEU A 118 28.31 32.22 3.43
CA LEU A 118 26.85 32.11 3.63
C LEU A 118 26.18 33.48 3.64
N LEU A 119 26.76 34.46 4.36
CA LEU A 119 26.29 35.84 4.37
C LEU A 119 26.30 36.44 2.95
N ARG A 120 27.34 36.15 2.16
CA ARG A 120 27.44 36.59 0.77
C ARG A 120 26.28 36.04 -0.07
N PHE A 121 26.02 34.73 -0.03
CA PHE A 121 24.91 34.12 -0.78
C PHE A 121 23.56 34.73 -0.41
N VAL A 122 23.29 34.89 0.89
CA VAL A 122 22.05 35.50 1.40
C VAL A 122 21.89 36.95 0.90
N ARG A 123 22.92 37.76 1.08
CA ARG A 123 22.92 39.18 0.69
C ARG A 123 22.71 39.35 -0.82
N GLU A 124 23.44 38.59 -1.62
CA GLU A 124 23.40 38.71 -3.09
C GLU A 124 22.09 38.15 -3.66
N ALA A 125 21.53 37.07 -3.08
CA ALA A 125 20.19 36.59 -3.44
C ALA A 125 19.12 37.65 -3.14
N ARG A 126 19.15 38.26 -1.94
CA ARG A 126 18.22 39.34 -1.57
C ARG A 126 18.36 40.58 -2.47
N ALA A 127 19.59 40.91 -2.88
CA ALA A 127 19.82 42.02 -3.82
C ALA A 127 19.17 41.78 -5.20
N LYS A 128 18.89 40.53 -5.57
CA LYS A 128 18.10 40.15 -6.76
C LYS A 128 16.60 40.04 -6.50
N GLY A 129 16.14 40.30 -5.27
CA GLY A 129 14.76 40.10 -4.84
C GLY A 129 14.38 38.64 -4.62
N ALA A 130 15.36 37.73 -4.53
CA ALA A 130 15.12 36.31 -4.28
C ALA A 130 14.99 36.02 -2.77
N HIS A 131 14.34 34.90 -2.43
CA HIS A 131 14.11 34.40 -1.09
C HIS A 131 15.14 33.31 -0.74
N PRO A 132 16.24 33.64 -0.03
CA PRO A 132 17.17 32.63 0.43
C PRO A 132 16.53 31.75 1.52
N VAL A 133 16.96 30.49 1.57
CA VAL A 133 16.65 29.52 2.63
C VAL A 133 17.96 28.82 2.97
N LEU A 134 18.35 28.89 4.24
CA LEU A 134 19.55 28.22 4.73
C LEU A 134 19.19 26.82 5.23
N ILE A 135 19.97 25.84 4.81
CA ILE A 135 19.77 24.43 5.14
C ILE A 135 21.04 23.92 5.80
N THR A 136 20.92 23.35 7.01
CA THR A 136 22.08 22.75 7.70
C THR A 136 22.60 21.53 6.91
N PRO A 137 23.90 21.17 7.02
CA PRO A 137 24.42 20.01 6.33
C PRO A 137 23.66 18.74 6.72
N VAL A 138 23.23 17.94 5.73
CA VAL A 138 22.61 16.62 5.99
C VAL A 138 23.59 15.68 6.68
N MET A 139 23.10 14.79 7.55
CA MET A 139 23.94 13.85 8.29
C MET A 139 24.64 12.83 7.38
N ARG A 140 25.89 12.53 7.72
CA ARG A 140 26.59 11.33 7.26
C ARG A 140 26.21 10.17 8.17
N ARG A 141 26.22 8.95 7.63
CA ARG A 141 26.01 7.74 8.43
C ARG A 141 27.28 7.39 9.22
N LYS A 142 27.25 7.58 10.53
CA LYS A 142 28.25 7.03 11.45
C LYS A 142 27.62 6.63 12.76
N PHE A 143 27.93 5.41 13.19
CA PHE A 143 27.58 4.89 14.50
C PHE A 143 28.86 4.45 15.20
N ASP A 144 28.89 4.54 16.54
CA ASP A 144 29.94 3.94 17.35
C ASP A 144 29.71 2.43 17.54
N ASP A 145 30.66 1.76 18.20
CA ASP A 145 30.60 0.32 18.45
C ASP A 145 29.41 -0.09 19.35
N LYS A 146 28.75 0.88 20.00
CA LYS A 146 27.53 0.67 20.81
C LYS A 146 26.26 0.98 20.03
N GLY A 147 26.35 1.24 18.72
CA GLY A 147 25.23 1.58 17.85
C GLY A 147 24.66 2.99 18.08
N ARG A 148 25.38 3.87 18.77
CA ARG A 148 24.94 5.26 18.98
C ARG A 148 25.41 6.11 17.82
N PHE A 149 24.56 7.02 17.37
CA PHE A 149 24.88 7.93 16.27
C PHE A 149 26.05 8.87 16.64
N VAL A 150 26.92 9.17 15.67
CA VAL A 150 28.09 10.05 15.87
C VAL A 150 28.12 11.13 14.79
N ASP A 151 27.88 12.37 15.19
CA ASP A 151 28.00 13.55 14.33
C ASP A 151 29.44 13.72 13.78
N GLN A 152 29.55 14.19 12.55
CA GLN A 152 30.80 14.41 11.83
C GLN A 152 30.99 15.84 11.30
N HIS A 153 30.07 16.75 11.60
CA HIS A 153 30.02 18.09 11.00
C HIS A 153 30.50 19.21 11.94
N GLY A 154 30.81 18.94 13.20
CA GLY A 154 31.38 19.93 14.13
C GLY A 154 30.56 21.24 14.20
N ASP A 155 31.21 22.38 14.09
CA ASP A 155 30.56 23.70 14.25
C ASP A 155 29.70 24.15 13.05
N TYR A 156 29.83 23.51 11.88
CA TYR A 156 29.22 23.99 10.63
C TYR A 156 27.69 24.09 10.69
N PRO A 157 26.93 23.11 11.22
CA PRO A 157 25.48 23.26 11.41
C PRO A 157 25.14 24.41 12.36
N GLY A 158 25.94 24.62 13.41
CA GLY A 158 25.79 25.74 14.34
C GLY A 158 25.92 27.10 13.65
N VAL A 159 26.93 27.27 12.79
CA VAL A 159 27.12 28.50 12.01
C VAL A 159 25.96 28.75 11.06
N VAL A 160 25.42 27.71 10.40
CA VAL A 160 24.23 27.88 9.53
C VAL A 160 23.02 28.39 10.32
N ARG A 161 22.78 27.81 11.52
CA ARG A 161 21.71 28.27 12.43
C ARG A 161 21.93 29.72 12.87
N GLU A 162 23.17 30.07 13.20
CA GLU A 162 23.54 31.43 13.59
C GLU A 162 23.28 32.44 12.46
N VAL A 163 23.76 32.15 11.24
CA VAL A 163 23.56 33.04 10.08
C VAL A 163 22.06 33.17 9.75
N ALA A 164 21.30 32.08 9.80
CA ALA A 164 19.86 32.12 9.55
C ALA A 164 19.13 33.02 10.54
N ALA A 165 19.43 32.91 11.83
CA ALA A 165 18.87 33.77 12.86
C ALA A 165 19.31 35.23 12.69
N ALA A 166 20.62 35.47 12.50
CA ALA A 166 21.18 36.82 12.40
C ALA A 166 20.73 37.57 11.15
N GLN A 167 20.36 36.86 10.08
CA GLN A 167 19.89 37.46 8.83
C GLN A 167 18.37 37.40 8.68
N ASP A 168 17.63 36.83 9.63
CA ASP A 168 16.19 36.56 9.50
C ASP A 168 15.86 35.83 8.19
N VAL A 169 16.54 34.70 7.97
CA VAL A 169 16.37 33.82 6.81
C VAL A 169 15.75 32.51 7.28
N PRO A 170 14.75 31.94 6.57
CA PRO A 170 14.22 30.64 6.91
C PRO A 170 15.33 29.57 7.03
N LEU A 171 15.31 28.84 8.14
CA LEU A 171 16.19 27.71 8.40
C LEU A 171 15.43 26.40 8.22
N ILE A 172 15.97 25.48 7.41
CA ILE A 172 15.63 24.05 7.42
C ILE A 172 16.75 23.31 8.14
N ASP A 173 16.45 22.69 9.29
CA ASP A 173 17.44 22.02 10.12
C ASP A 173 17.59 20.55 9.73
N LEU A 174 18.05 20.33 8.50
CA LEU A 174 18.22 19.01 7.90
C LEU A 174 19.21 18.14 8.68
N HIS A 175 20.21 18.73 9.31
CA HIS A 175 21.13 18.06 10.25
C HIS A 175 20.34 17.34 11.35
N LYS A 176 19.44 18.04 12.05
CA LYS A 176 18.59 17.47 13.10
C LYS A 176 17.59 16.45 12.56
N SER A 177 16.89 16.76 11.47
CA SER A 177 15.84 15.87 10.96
C SER A 177 16.40 14.59 10.32
N SER A 178 17.57 14.66 9.67
CA SER A 178 18.26 13.48 9.15
C SER A 178 18.92 12.64 10.25
N GLU A 179 19.41 13.24 11.34
CA GLU A 179 19.85 12.48 12.52
C GLU A 179 18.73 11.62 13.09
N ALA A 180 17.56 12.24 13.31
CA ALA A 180 16.40 11.53 13.86
C ALA A 180 16.00 10.35 12.97
N LEU A 181 16.05 10.52 11.65
CA LEU A 181 15.82 9.44 10.69
C LEU A 181 16.87 8.33 10.80
N LEU A 182 18.16 8.66 10.87
CA LEU A 182 19.23 7.66 11.00
C LEU A 182 19.16 6.90 12.33
N VAL A 183 18.87 7.59 13.43
CA VAL A 183 18.66 6.98 14.76
C VAL A 183 17.45 6.05 14.73
N GLN A 184 16.35 6.46 14.10
CA GLN A 184 15.15 5.62 13.96
C GLN A 184 15.43 4.34 13.16
N GLN A 185 16.22 4.44 12.08
CA GLN A 185 16.58 3.30 11.24
C GLN A 185 17.67 2.41 11.86
N GLY A 186 18.43 2.96 12.81
CA GLY A 186 19.57 2.29 13.45
C GLY A 186 20.71 1.98 12.47
N PRO A 187 21.77 1.30 12.95
CA PRO A 187 22.91 0.94 12.12
C PRO A 187 22.50 0.11 10.90
N GLU A 188 21.75 -0.98 11.08
CA GLU A 188 21.42 -1.90 9.98
C GLU A 188 20.43 -1.30 8.98
N GLY A 189 19.30 -0.75 9.45
CA GLY A 189 18.25 -0.22 8.57
C GLY A 189 18.71 0.97 7.73
N SER A 190 19.60 1.81 8.29
CA SER A 190 20.07 3.02 7.59
C SER A 190 20.96 2.71 6.39
N VAL A 191 21.58 1.52 6.29
CA VAL A 191 22.45 1.16 5.14
C VAL A 191 21.72 1.34 3.81
N LYS A 192 20.43 0.99 3.75
CA LYS A 192 19.60 1.06 2.53
C LYS A 192 19.42 2.48 1.99
N MET A 193 19.68 3.50 2.79
CA MET A 193 19.59 4.90 2.35
C MET A 193 20.82 5.33 1.54
N PHE A 194 21.95 4.69 1.77
CA PHE A 194 23.24 5.15 1.26
C PHE A 194 23.67 4.40 0.01
N LYS A 195 24.68 4.94 -0.67
CA LYS A 195 25.34 4.34 -1.83
C LYS A 195 26.21 3.17 -1.35
N THR A 196 25.53 2.09 -1.00
CA THR A 196 26.10 0.78 -0.70
C THR A 196 25.69 -0.17 -1.82
N THR A 197 26.65 -0.67 -2.55
CA THR A 197 26.42 -1.45 -3.77
C THR A 197 27.45 -2.56 -3.85
N PRO A 198 27.01 -3.83 -3.95
CA PRO A 198 27.93 -4.95 -4.13
C PRO A 198 28.65 -4.90 -5.49
N ALA A 199 29.77 -5.60 -5.58
CA ALA A 199 30.53 -5.77 -6.82
C ALA A 199 29.66 -6.36 -7.95
N GLY A 200 29.85 -5.89 -9.18
CA GLY A 200 29.19 -6.40 -10.38
C GLY A 200 27.74 -5.93 -10.63
N HIS A 201 27.16 -5.07 -9.78
CA HIS A 201 25.81 -4.52 -10.04
C HIS A 201 25.79 -3.41 -11.10
N TYR A 202 26.85 -2.61 -11.18
CA TYR A 202 26.98 -1.48 -12.10
C TYR A 202 28.34 -1.52 -12.77
N SER A 203 28.40 -1.26 -14.08
CA SER A 203 29.67 -1.25 -14.82
C SER A 203 30.58 -0.09 -14.43
N THR A 204 30.03 1.02 -13.91
CA THR A 204 30.80 2.12 -13.32
C THR A 204 31.39 1.80 -11.94
N LEU A 205 30.95 0.70 -11.29
CA LEU A 205 31.37 0.28 -9.95
C LEU A 205 31.69 -1.23 -9.94
N PRO A 206 32.70 -1.70 -10.69
CA PRO A 206 32.98 -3.13 -10.84
C PRO A 206 33.28 -3.81 -9.50
N GLU A 207 34.04 -3.15 -8.62
CA GLU A 207 34.39 -3.63 -7.27
C GLU A 207 33.33 -3.32 -6.20
N GLY A 208 32.21 -2.70 -6.58
CA GLY A 208 31.21 -2.20 -5.65
C GLY A 208 31.68 -0.96 -4.88
N VAL A 209 30.88 -0.51 -3.92
CA VAL A 209 31.19 0.64 -3.07
C VAL A 209 30.42 0.57 -1.76
N THR A 210 31.04 1.03 -0.68
CA THR A 210 30.35 1.39 0.57
C THR A 210 30.64 2.85 0.88
N ASP A 211 29.64 3.70 0.70
CA ASP A 211 29.75 5.14 0.90
C ASP A 211 28.67 5.60 1.88
N ASN A 212 29.10 6.04 3.07
CA ASN A 212 28.22 6.48 4.16
C ASN A 212 27.85 7.97 4.09
N THR A 213 28.10 8.64 2.96
CA THR A 213 27.79 10.07 2.75
C THR A 213 26.77 10.27 1.64
N HIS A 214 26.93 9.57 0.51
CA HIS A 214 26.05 9.75 -0.64
C HIS A 214 24.87 8.78 -0.61
N PHE A 215 23.74 9.21 -1.14
CA PHE A 215 22.50 8.44 -1.11
C PHE A 215 22.30 7.64 -2.40
N ASN A 216 21.48 6.60 -2.31
CA ASN A 216 20.81 6.04 -3.48
C ASN A 216 19.43 6.70 -3.67
N THR A 217 18.62 6.25 -4.63
CA THR A 217 17.27 6.79 -4.86
C THR A 217 16.39 6.77 -3.60
N TYR A 218 16.43 5.71 -2.80
CA TYR A 218 15.63 5.57 -1.58
C TYR A 218 16.01 6.61 -0.53
N GLY A 219 17.31 6.69 -0.18
CA GLY A 219 17.78 7.68 0.79
C GLY A 219 17.58 9.11 0.32
N ALA A 220 17.87 9.40 -0.95
CA ALA A 220 17.72 10.75 -1.50
C ALA A 220 16.25 11.20 -1.48
N THR A 221 15.30 10.30 -1.73
CA THR A 221 13.87 10.58 -1.63
C THR A 221 13.44 10.86 -0.19
N LEU A 222 13.94 10.08 0.79
CA LEU A 222 13.66 10.33 2.21
C LEU A 222 14.16 11.70 2.66
N ILE A 223 15.41 12.05 2.32
CA ILE A 223 16.01 13.35 2.68
C ILE A 223 15.27 14.51 2.00
N ALA A 224 14.95 14.39 0.72
CA ALA A 224 14.14 15.39 0.03
C ALA A 224 12.75 15.58 0.67
N GLY A 225 12.13 14.48 1.12
CA GLY A 225 10.86 14.50 1.87
C GLY A 225 10.97 15.22 3.22
N LEU A 226 12.08 15.09 3.94
CA LEU A 226 12.32 15.85 5.18
C LEU A 226 12.35 17.36 4.92
N VAL A 227 13.03 17.79 3.85
CA VAL A 227 13.08 19.20 3.45
C VAL A 227 11.67 19.72 3.09
N ALA A 228 10.91 18.97 2.30
CA ALA A 228 9.53 19.31 1.96
C ALA A 228 8.62 19.40 3.20
N LYS A 229 8.77 18.47 4.14
CA LYS A 229 8.04 18.46 5.41
C LYS A 229 8.37 19.67 6.29
N GLU A 230 9.64 20.09 6.34
CA GLU A 230 10.02 21.31 7.07
C GLU A 230 9.51 22.59 6.41
N ILE A 231 9.47 22.65 5.06
CA ILE A 231 8.83 23.76 4.33
C ILE A 231 7.36 23.88 4.74
N HIS A 232 6.63 22.76 4.78
CA HIS A 232 5.24 22.72 5.23
C HIS A 232 5.10 23.12 6.71
N GLY A 233 5.86 22.49 7.61
CA GLY A 233 5.76 22.71 9.06
C GLY A 233 6.13 24.13 9.50
N LYS A 234 7.05 24.79 8.78
CA LYS A 234 7.42 26.20 9.01
C LYS A 234 6.50 27.19 8.31
N LYS A 235 5.49 26.72 7.57
CA LYS A 235 4.53 27.54 6.81
C LYS A 235 5.24 28.53 5.88
N LEU A 236 6.33 28.11 5.25
CA LEU A 236 6.98 28.95 4.25
C LEU A 236 6.00 29.19 3.09
N PRO A 237 5.97 30.36 2.44
CA PRO A 237 5.09 30.61 1.30
C PRO A 237 5.23 29.58 0.15
N LEU A 238 6.37 28.89 0.09
CA LEU A 238 6.61 27.79 -0.84
C LEU A 238 5.73 26.56 -0.59
N ALA A 239 5.20 26.38 0.63
CA ALA A 239 4.39 25.23 1.04
C ALA A 239 3.09 25.06 0.23
N GLN A 240 2.53 26.15 -0.31
CA GLN A 240 1.32 26.10 -1.15
C GLN A 240 1.52 25.35 -2.47
N TYR A 241 2.78 25.14 -2.88
CA TYR A 241 3.16 24.46 -4.12
C TYR A 241 3.68 23.03 -3.88
N LEU A 242 3.64 22.55 -2.63
CA LEU A 242 4.01 21.17 -2.33
C LEU A 242 3.00 20.21 -2.94
N ALA A 243 3.50 19.12 -3.52
CA ALA A 243 2.71 18.09 -4.19
C ALA A 243 1.68 17.51 -3.21
N LYS A 244 0.41 17.78 -3.48
CA LYS A 244 -0.71 17.19 -2.75
C LYS A 244 -0.92 15.75 -3.18
N THR A 245 -1.57 14.98 -2.32
CA THR A 245 -2.07 13.64 -2.67
C THR A 245 -3.58 13.67 -2.86
N PRO A 246 -4.17 12.61 -3.42
CA PRO A 246 -5.63 12.41 -3.40
C PRO A 246 -6.28 12.41 -2.01
N PHE A 247 -5.48 12.24 -0.95
CA PHE A 247 -5.97 12.15 0.42
C PHE A 247 -5.97 13.53 1.06
N GLU A 248 -7.12 13.93 1.59
CA GLU A 248 -7.31 15.25 2.18
C GLU A 248 -6.26 15.53 3.28
N GLY A 249 -5.65 16.71 3.22
CA GLY A 249 -4.64 17.13 4.18
C GLY A 249 -3.29 16.39 4.10
N LYS A 250 -3.09 15.49 3.13
CA LYS A 250 -1.84 14.74 2.95
C LYS A 250 -1.04 15.22 1.74
N TYR A 251 0.26 15.20 1.90
CA TYR A 251 1.24 15.58 0.88
C TYR A 251 2.12 14.39 0.51
N ARG A 252 2.84 14.50 -0.61
CA ARG A 252 3.70 13.41 -1.09
C ARG A 252 4.72 12.92 -0.05
N PHE A 253 5.19 13.80 0.83
CA PHE A 253 6.13 13.47 1.91
C PHE A 253 5.50 12.72 3.10
N ASP A 254 4.17 12.65 3.20
CA ASP A 254 3.47 11.86 4.21
C ASP A 254 3.33 10.39 3.79
N LEU A 255 3.41 10.11 2.49
CA LEU A 255 3.33 8.76 1.95
C LEU A 255 4.63 7.99 2.18
N PRO A 256 4.55 6.67 2.43
CA PRO A 256 5.75 5.86 2.64
C PRO A 256 6.64 5.81 1.38
N VAL A 257 7.96 5.75 1.61
CA VAL A 257 8.95 5.50 0.56
C VAL A 257 9.28 4.01 0.58
N ILE A 258 9.25 3.37 -0.59
CA ILE A 258 9.50 1.94 -0.73
C ILE A 258 10.87 1.75 -1.39
N TYR A 259 11.72 0.92 -0.78
CA TYR A 259 12.98 0.50 -1.38
C TYR A 259 12.70 -0.57 -2.45
N GLU A 260 13.34 -0.46 -3.62
CA GLU A 260 13.28 -1.50 -4.65
C GLU A 260 14.62 -2.24 -4.72
N PRO A 261 14.61 -3.58 -4.86
CA PRO A 261 15.84 -4.34 -5.05
C PRO A 261 16.47 -4.04 -6.41
N HIS A 262 17.80 -4.16 -6.48
CA HIS A 262 18.56 -4.10 -7.71
C HIS A 262 19.47 -5.33 -7.78
N PHE A 263 19.66 -5.85 -8.99
CA PHE A 263 20.31 -7.13 -9.22
C PHE A 263 21.56 -6.96 -10.05
N ARG A 264 22.49 -7.91 -9.92
CA ARG A 264 23.57 -8.08 -10.90
C ARG A 264 22.98 -8.34 -12.28
N ARG A 265 23.73 -7.98 -13.33
CA ARG A 265 23.34 -8.21 -14.73
C ARG A 265 23.65 -9.63 -15.22
N ASP A 266 24.40 -10.41 -14.45
CA ASP A 266 24.67 -11.82 -14.73
C ASP A 266 23.35 -12.58 -14.98
N THR A 267 23.30 -13.31 -16.09
CA THR A 267 22.09 -14.03 -16.52
C THR A 267 22.34 -15.53 -16.57
N PHE A 268 21.46 -16.29 -15.92
CA PHE A 268 21.47 -17.73 -15.78
C PHE A 268 20.26 -18.30 -16.51
N ASN A 269 20.43 -18.67 -17.78
CA ASN A 269 19.35 -19.24 -18.58
C ASN A 269 19.08 -20.69 -18.17
N ILE A 270 17.84 -21.03 -17.83
CA ILE A 270 17.46 -22.38 -17.36
C ILE A 270 17.78 -23.49 -18.36
N THR A 271 17.87 -23.19 -19.66
CA THR A 271 18.25 -24.17 -20.70
C THR A 271 19.70 -24.63 -20.54
N ALA A 272 20.60 -23.75 -20.06
CA ALA A 272 21.99 -24.12 -19.75
C ALA A 272 22.09 -25.08 -18.56
N PHE A 273 21.01 -25.23 -17.79
CA PHE A 273 20.89 -26.19 -16.69
C PHE A 273 20.11 -27.46 -17.07
N GLY A 274 19.78 -27.63 -18.35
CA GLY A 274 19.12 -28.82 -18.88
C GLY A 274 17.59 -28.74 -18.91
N ALA A 275 16.99 -27.56 -18.67
CA ALA A 275 15.55 -27.40 -18.81
C ALA A 275 15.09 -27.55 -20.27
N LYS A 276 13.91 -28.17 -20.48
CA LYS A 276 13.28 -28.39 -21.79
C LYS A 276 11.86 -27.81 -21.81
N ALA A 277 11.55 -27.07 -22.87
CA ALA A 277 10.27 -26.37 -23.06
C ALA A 277 9.21 -27.21 -23.82
N ASP A 278 9.18 -28.52 -23.58
CA ASP A 278 8.34 -29.48 -24.31
C ASP A 278 6.96 -29.72 -23.65
N GLY A 279 6.69 -29.04 -22.52
CA GLY A 279 5.46 -29.20 -21.75
C GLY A 279 5.31 -30.53 -21.01
N VAL A 280 6.30 -31.43 -21.07
CA VAL A 280 6.24 -32.76 -20.45
C VAL A 280 7.43 -33.07 -19.53
N THR A 281 8.61 -32.50 -19.82
CA THR A 281 9.79 -32.65 -18.99
C THR A 281 9.60 -31.87 -17.69
N LEU A 282 9.72 -32.55 -16.56
CA LEU A 282 9.69 -31.91 -15.24
C LEU A 282 11.00 -31.16 -14.97
N ASN A 283 10.96 -29.83 -15.06
CA ASN A 283 12.15 -28.96 -15.03
C ASN A 283 12.58 -28.53 -13.62
N THR A 284 11.96 -29.05 -12.56
CA THR A 284 12.15 -28.62 -11.17
C THR A 284 13.62 -28.55 -10.75
N GLN A 285 14.40 -29.59 -11.07
CA GLN A 285 15.82 -29.65 -10.71
C GLN A 285 16.64 -28.63 -11.48
N SER A 286 16.40 -28.49 -12.79
CA SER A 286 17.12 -27.54 -13.66
C SER A 286 16.90 -26.10 -13.22
N ILE A 287 15.66 -25.73 -12.90
CA ILE A 287 15.30 -24.36 -12.50
C ILE A 287 15.84 -24.06 -11.09
N ASN A 288 15.64 -24.95 -10.10
CA ASN A 288 16.20 -24.76 -8.76
C ASN A 288 17.73 -24.71 -8.75
N LYS A 289 18.39 -25.47 -9.64
CA LYS A 289 19.85 -25.39 -9.83
C LYS A 289 20.28 -24.04 -10.41
N ALA A 290 19.51 -23.48 -11.35
CA ALA A 290 19.77 -22.14 -11.87
C ALA A 290 19.62 -21.06 -10.78
N ILE A 291 18.55 -21.14 -9.97
CA ILE A 291 18.34 -20.25 -8.80
C ILE A 291 19.48 -20.35 -7.80
N THR A 292 19.85 -21.56 -7.41
CA THR A 292 20.94 -21.80 -6.45
C THR A 292 22.28 -21.29 -6.97
N THR A 293 22.58 -21.52 -8.26
CA THR A 293 23.83 -21.08 -8.89
C THR A 293 23.87 -19.55 -9.03
N CYS A 294 22.74 -18.93 -9.34
CA CYS A 294 22.62 -17.48 -9.42
C CYS A 294 22.91 -16.84 -8.05
N SER A 295 22.22 -17.31 -7.01
CA SER A 295 22.41 -16.87 -5.62
C SER A 295 23.85 -17.05 -5.14
N SER A 296 24.45 -18.23 -5.33
CA SER A 296 25.81 -18.53 -4.86
C SER A 296 26.91 -17.72 -5.56
N LYS A 297 26.63 -17.17 -6.75
CA LYS A 297 27.52 -16.25 -7.46
C LYS A 297 27.29 -14.77 -7.12
N GLY A 298 26.51 -14.48 -6.08
CA GLY A 298 26.22 -13.12 -5.62
C GLY A 298 24.96 -12.52 -6.23
N GLY A 299 24.14 -13.33 -6.91
CA GLY A 299 22.85 -12.93 -7.48
C GLY A 299 22.87 -12.58 -8.95
N GLY A 300 21.71 -12.19 -9.47
CA GLY A 300 21.50 -11.88 -10.87
C GLY A 300 20.11 -12.29 -11.35
N VAL A 301 20.02 -12.58 -12.66
CA VAL A 301 18.77 -12.93 -13.35
C VAL A 301 18.76 -14.41 -13.67
N VAL A 302 17.77 -15.15 -13.19
CA VAL A 302 17.43 -16.49 -13.69
C VAL A 302 16.42 -16.30 -14.81
N LEU A 303 16.84 -16.58 -16.04
CA LEU A 303 16.04 -16.35 -17.23
C LEU A 303 15.23 -17.59 -17.59
N VAL A 304 13.90 -17.44 -17.67
CA VAL A 304 12.96 -18.41 -18.23
C VAL A 304 12.56 -17.91 -19.64
N PRO A 305 13.08 -18.51 -20.72
CA PRO A 305 12.75 -18.10 -22.09
C PRO A 305 11.30 -18.41 -22.47
N ALA A 306 10.86 -17.92 -23.62
CA ALA A 306 9.58 -18.33 -24.21
C ALA A 306 9.52 -19.87 -24.37
N GLY A 307 8.36 -20.47 -24.08
CA GLY A 307 8.18 -21.92 -24.08
C GLY A 307 7.25 -22.43 -22.99
N MET A 308 6.89 -23.71 -23.04
CA MET A 308 6.05 -24.40 -22.05
C MET A 308 6.93 -25.21 -21.09
N TRP A 309 7.03 -24.78 -19.84
CA TRP A 309 7.95 -25.32 -18.84
C TRP A 309 7.17 -25.98 -17.70
N LEU A 310 7.02 -27.31 -17.75
CA LEU A 310 6.45 -28.07 -16.63
C LEU A 310 7.45 -28.08 -15.47
N THR A 311 7.00 -27.82 -14.25
CA THR A 311 7.85 -27.85 -13.03
C THR A 311 7.03 -28.24 -11.79
N GLY A 312 7.71 -28.77 -10.78
CA GLY A 312 7.24 -28.79 -9.39
C GLY A 312 7.72 -27.54 -8.64
N PRO A 313 7.67 -27.53 -7.30
CA PRO A 313 8.02 -26.38 -6.47
C PRO A 313 9.40 -25.77 -6.75
N LEU A 314 9.44 -24.44 -6.74
CA LEU A 314 10.65 -23.63 -6.85
C LEU A 314 10.94 -22.96 -5.51
N THR A 315 12.15 -23.15 -5.01
CA THR A 315 12.64 -22.50 -3.79
C THR A 315 13.50 -21.30 -4.17
N MET A 316 12.96 -20.10 -3.97
CA MET A 316 13.66 -18.85 -4.21
C MET A 316 14.86 -18.70 -3.25
N GLN A 317 15.80 -17.84 -3.64
CA GLN A 317 16.96 -17.48 -2.81
C GLN A 317 17.25 -15.97 -2.92
N SER A 318 18.03 -15.44 -1.97
CA SER A 318 18.41 -14.03 -1.94
C SER A 318 19.17 -13.60 -3.19
N ASN A 319 18.99 -12.35 -3.59
CA ASN A 319 19.62 -11.70 -4.75
C ASN A 319 19.26 -12.32 -6.12
N VAL A 320 18.13 -13.05 -6.20
CA VAL A 320 17.67 -13.67 -7.45
C VAL A 320 16.45 -12.94 -8.02
N ASN A 321 16.54 -12.56 -9.30
CA ASN A 321 15.40 -12.18 -10.12
C ASN A 321 15.02 -13.34 -11.06
N LEU A 322 13.89 -14.02 -10.80
CA LEU A 322 13.31 -14.99 -11.72
C LEU A 322 12.56 -14.23 -12.83
N HIS A 323 13.15 -14.16 -14.02
CA HIS A 323 12.65 -13.35 -15.13
C HIS A 323 12.02 -14.22 -16.23
N LEU A 324 10.70 -14.10 -16.41
CA LEU A 324 9.93 -14.83 -17.41
C LEU A 324 9.73 -13.95 -18.65
N LEU A 325 10.32 -14.34 -19.78
CA LEU A 325 10.10 -13.64 -21.05
C LEU A 325 8.63 -13.73 -21.49
N ALA A 326 8.22 -12.77 -22.32
CA ALA A 326 6.95 -12.88 -23.03
C ALA A 326 6.89 -14.22 -23.79
N GLY A 327 5.78 -14.94 -23.67
CA GLY A 327 5.61 -16.28 -24.25
C GLY A 327 6.16 -17.43 -23.40
N ALA A 328 6.74 -17.16 -22.22
CA ALA A 328 7.04 -18.20 -21.25
C ALA A 328 5.77 -18.59 -20.47
N VAL A 329 5.49 -19.88 -20.39
CA VAL A 329 4.47 -20.45 -19.49
C VAL A 329 5.19 -21.40 -18.54
N LEU A 330 5.29 -21.01 -17.27
CA LEU A 330 5.79 -21.84 -16.20
C LEU A 330 4.59 -22.56 -15.58
N GLN A 331 4.37 -23.81 -16.00
CA GLN A 331 3.26 -24.64 -15.57
C GLN A 331 3.69 -25.49 -14.38
N PHE A 332 3.04 -25.29 -13.24
CA PHE A 332 3.22 -26.18 -12.11
C PHE A 332 2.48 -27.50 -12.33
N THR A 333 3.05 -28.60 -11.83
CA THR A 333 2.51 -29.96 -11.98
C THR A 333 1.29 -30.19 -11.09
N GLU A 334 0.35 -31.00 -11.58
CA GLU A 334 -0.79 -31.53 -10.83
C GLU A 334 -0.42 -32.75 -9.96
N ASP A 335 0.82 -33.24 -10.07
CA ASP A 335 1.34 -34.30 -9.20
C ASP A 335 1.55 -33.76 -7.78
N HIS A 336 0.58 -34.02 -6.89
CA HIS A 336 0.59 -33.58 -5.49
C HIS A 336 1.77 -34.15 -4.69
N ASP A 337 2.40 -35.24 -5.13
CA ASP A 337 3.58 -35.82 -4.45
C ASP A 337 4.84 -34.97 -4.59
N GLN A 338 4.87 -34.04 -5.55
CA GLN A 338 5.95 -33.06 -5.67
C GLN A 338 5.90 -31.97 -4.58
N TYR A 339 4.81 -31.86 -3.83
CA TYR A 339 4.57 -30.78 -2.87
C TYR A 339 4.58 -31.34 -1.44
N PRO A 340 5.74 -31.38 -0.76
CA PRO A 340 5.83 -31.90 0.59
C PRO A 340 5.05 -31.02 1.58
N LEU A 341 4.59 -31.61 2.68
CA LEU A 341 4.01 -30.86 3.79
C LEU A 341 5.09 -30.04 4.50
N VAL A 342 4.79 -28.76 4.75
CA VAL A 342 5.65 -27.79 5.43
C VAL A 342 4.87 -27.04 6.49
N GLU A 343 5.55 -26.65 7.57
CA GLU A 343 5.02 -25.76 8.59
C GLU A 343 5.08 -24.31 8.12
N THR A 344 3.98 -23.58 8.25
CA THR A 344 3.78 -22.22 7.75
C THR A 344 2.66 -21.51 8.52
N THR A 345 2.14 -20.41 7.97
CA THR A 345 0.90 -19.78 8.42
C THR A 345 -0.16 -19.87 7.32
N TYR A 346 -1.38 -20.23 7.67
CA TYR A 346 -2.54 -20.20 6.76
C TYR A 346 -3.75 -19.65 7.51
N GLU A 347 -4.50 -18.74 6.87
CA GLU A 347 -5.61 -18.03 7.50
C GLU A 347 -5.24 -17.39 8.87
N GLY A 348 -4.01 -16.90 8.97
CA GLY A 348 -3.51 -16.20 10.16
C GLY A 348 -3.17 -17.06 11.36
N LEU A 349 -3.12 -18.39 11.22
CA LEU A 349 -2.71 -19.34 12.26
C LEU A 349 -1.51 -20.18 11.79
N GLU A 350 -0.67 -20.60 12.73
CA GLU A 350 0.35 -21.63 12.51
C GLU A 350 -0.32 -22.91 11.99
N ALA A 351 0.17 -23.40 10.84
CA ALA A 351 -0.48 -24.45 10.08
C ALA A 351 0.54 -25.31 9.32
N VAL A 352 0.13 -26.52 8.94
CA VAL A 352 0.80 -27.40 7.99
C VAL A 352 0.09 -27.25 6.64
N ARG A 353 0.84 -27.01 5.57
CA ARG A 353 0.36 -26.92 4.19
C ARG A 353 1.28 -27.69 3.24
N CYS A 354 0.79 -28.06 2.06
CA CYS A 354 1.67 -28.40 0.95
C CYS A 354 2.56 -27.19 0.62
N GLN A 355 3.83 -27.43 0.28
CA GLN A 355 4.77 -26.40 -0.13
C GLN A 355 4.22 -25.57 -1.29
N ALA A 356 4.38 -24.25 -1.26
CA ALA A 356 3.99 -23.39 -2.38
C ALA A 356 4.75 -23.75 -3.68
N PRO A 357 4.10 -23.71 -4.85
CA PRO A 357 4.75 -23.68 -6.15
C PRO A 357 5.96 -22.74 -6.21
N VAL A 358 5.86 -21.52 -5.69
CA VAL A 358 7.02 -20.65 -5.48
C VAL A 358 7.12 -20.28 -4.00
N TRP A 359 8.23 -20.67 -3.39
CA TRP A 359 8.44 -20.61 -1.95
C TRP A 359 9.71 -19.84 -1.58
N GLY A 360 9.65 -19.01 -0.53
CA GLY A 360 10.82 -18.32 0.02
C GLY A 360 10.63 -17.93 1.49
N VAL A 361 11.68 -18.07 2.30
CA VAL A 361 11.67 -17.75 3.73
C VAL A 361 12.95 -17.00 4.11
N ASN A 362 12.81 -15.85 4.79
CA ASN A 362 13.91 -15.01 5.30
C ASN A 362 14.95 -14.61 4.24
N LEU A 363 14.47 -14.28 3.03
CA LEU A 363 15.31 -13.92 1.90
C LEU A 363 15.40 -12.39 1.74
N GLU A 364 16.47 -11.90 1.09
CA GLU A 364 16.64 -10.48 0.76
C GLU A 364 16.94 -10.27 -0.71
N ASN A 365 16.37 -9.22 -1.31
CA ASN A 365 16.47 -8.87 -2.73
C ASN A 365 15.95 -9.99 -3.63
N ILE A 366 14.62 -10.07 -3.77
CA ILE A 366 13.96 -11.12 -4.55
C ILE A 366 13.11 -10.45 -5.60
N ALA A 367 13.15 -10.97 -6.82
CA ALA A 367 12.20 -10.54 -7.83
C ALA A 367 11.63 -11.68 -8.66
N ILE A 368 10.39 -11.50 -9.09
CA ILE A 368 9.75 -12.30 -10.14
C ILE A 368 9.23 -11.29 -11.16
N THR A 369 9.87 -11.25 -12.33
CA THR A 369 9.65 -10.17 -13.30
C THR A 369 9.41 -10.71 -14.70
N GLY A 370 8.96 -9.83 -15.60
CA GLY A 370 8.84 -10.13 -17.02
C GLY A 370 7.39 -10.10 -17.48
N LYS A 371 7.06 -10.83 -18.54
CA LYS A 371 5.72 -10.84 -19.18
C LYS A 371 5.20 -12.25 -19.45
N GLY A 372 5.80 -13.26 -18.81
CA GLY A 372 5.34 -14.64 -18.87
C GLY A 372 4.16 -14.92 -17.94
N ILE A 373 3.76 -16.19 -17.93
CA ILE A 373 2.67 -16.74 -17.13
C ILE A 373 3.24 -17.73 -16.13
N ILE A 374 2.79 -17.65 -14.88
CA ILE A 374 2.93 -18.67 -13.85
C ILE A 374 1.55 -19.28 -13.61
N ASP A 375 1.39 -20.57 -13.93
CA ASP A 375 0.14 -21.32 -13.75
C ASP A 375 0.28 -22.35 -12.62
N GLY A 376 -0.55 -22.23 -11.60
CA GLY A 376 -0.48 -23.05 -10.39
C GLY A 376 -1.09 -24.46 -10.47
N ALA A 377 -1.69 -24.85 -11.59
CA ALA A 377 -2.46 -26.09 -11.74
C ALA A 377 -3.56 -26.29 -10.67
N GLY A 378 -4.10 -25.20 -10.12
CA GLY A 378 -5.02 -25.25 -8.98
C GLY A 378 -6.34 -25.99 -9.21
N ASP A 379 -6.74 -26.26 -10.46
CA ASP A 379 -7.93 -27.07 -10.75
C ASP A 379 -7.81 -28.52 -10.24
N SER A 380 -6.60 -29.08 -10.15
CA SER A 380 -6.39 -30.41 -9.55
C SER A 380 -6.59 -30.43 -8.04
N TRP A 381 -6.52 -29.26 -7.39
CA TRP A 381 -6.50 -29.12 -5.94
C TRP A 381 -7.86 -28.78 -5.33
N ARG A 382 -8.77 -28.14 -6.08
CA ARG A 382 -9.95 -27.47 -5.52
C ARG A 382 -11.21 -28.32 -5.64
N ALA A 383 -11.97 -28.38 -4.55
CA ALA A 383 -13.34 -28.89 -4.62
C ALA A 383 -14.26 -27.93 -5.38
N VAL A 384 -15.30 -28.46 -6.01
CA VAL A 384 -16.22 -27.68 -6.86
C VAL A 384 -17.66 -27.99 -6.49
N LYS A 385 -18.46 -26.94 -6.25
CA LYS A 385 -19.90 -27.04 -6.08
C LYS A 385 -20.58 -27.24 -7.43
N LYS A 386 -21.61 -28.10 -7.47
CA LYS A 386 -22.38 -28.42 -8.67
C LYS A 386 -23.02 -27.20 -9.31
N ASP A 387 -23.50 -26.25 -8.52
CA ASP A 387 -24.15 -25.02 -8.99
C ASP A 387 -23.19 -24.01 -9.65
N LYS A 388 -21.87 -24.18 -9.46
CA LYS A 388 -20.84 -23.37 -10.12
C LYS A 388 -20.59 -23.80 -11.56
N LEU A 389 -21.10 -24.97 -11.96
CA LEU A 389 -20.91 -25.55 -13.29
C LEU A 389 -22.25 -25.73 -14.00
N THR A 390 -22.24 -25.58 -15.33
CA THR A 390 -23.35 -26.07 -16.15
C THR A 390 -23.47 -27.60 -16.01
N ALA A 391 -24.65 -28.17 -16.29
CA ALA A 391 -24.86 -29.61 -16.20
C ALA A 391 -23.85 -30.44 -17.04
N SER A 392 -23.44 -29.92 -18.20
CA SER A 392 -22.43 -30.58 -19.06
C SER A 392 -21.02 -30.48 -18.48
N GLN A 393 -20.64 -29.34 -17.90
CA GLN A 393 -19.37 -29.18 -17.19
C GLN A 393 -19.31 -30.08 -15.95
N TRP A 394 -20.37 -30.14 -15.15
CA TRP A 394 -20.45 -31.04 -13.99
C TRP A 394 -20.27 -32.51 -14.40
N LYS A 395 -20.98 -32.96 -15.44
CA LYS A 395 -20.85 -34.33 -15.95
C LYS A 395 -19.42 -34.64 -16.39
N LYS A 396 -18.74 -33.68 -17.03
CA LYS A 396 -17.33 -33.82 -17.44
C LYS A 396 -16.39 -33.91 -16.24
N LEU A 397 -16.58 -33.06 -15.22
CA LEU A 397 -15.76 -33.07 -14.00
C LEU A 397 -15.89 -34.38 -13.22
N VAL A 398 -17.11 -34.88 -13.05
CA VAL A 398 -17.33 -36.18 -12.39
C VAL A 398 -16.71 -37.32 -13.20
N ALA A 399 -16.73 -37.23 -14.54
CA ALA A 399 -16.12 -38.23 -15.41
C ALA A 399 -14.59 -38.18 -15.44
N SER A 400 -13.95 -37.07 -15.06
CA SER A 400 -12.49 -36.95 -15.00
C SER A 400 -11.88 -37.59 -13.74
N GLY A 401 -12.68 -38.06 -12.79
CA GLY A 401 -12.22 -38.68 -11.55
C GLY A 401 -12.72 -37.94 -10.30
N GLY A 402 -11.98 -38.06 -9.20
CA GLY A 402 -12.38 -37.53 -7.89
C GLY A 402 -13.56 -38.29 -7.28
N LEU A 403 -14.25 -37.65 -6.32
CA LEU A 403 -15.48 -38.18 -5.71
C LEU A 403 -16.55 -37.11 -5.56
N VAL A 404 -17.81 -37.52 -5.64
CA VAL A 404 -18.96 -36.68 -5.24
C VAL A 404 -19.30 -37.02 -3.80
N GLY A 405 -19.53 -35.99 -2.97
CA GLY A 405 -19.88 -36.17 -1.56
C GLY A 405 -21.21 -36.90 -1.36
N GLU A 406 -21.49 -37.28 -0.11
CA GLU A 406 -22.74 -37.94 0.27
C GLU A 406 -23.59 -37.05 1.19
N GLY A 407 -24.89 -37.34 1.28
CA GLY A 407 -25.82 -36.63 2.16
C GLY A 407 -25.87 -35.14 1.88
N LYS A 408 -25.45 -34.32 2.86
CA LYS A 408 -25.44 -32.85 2.77
C LYS A 408 -24.42 -32.29 1.76
N ASP A 409 -23.50 -33.12 1.28
CA ASP A 409 -22.47 -32.76 0.31
C ASP A 409 -22.71 -33.37 -1.08
N SER A 410 -23.91 -33.90 -1.34
CA SER A 410 -24.22 -34.56 -2.62
C SER A 410 -24.15 -33.63 -3.85
N ASP A 411 -24.00 -32.33 -3.61
CA ASP A 411 -23.76 -31.28 -4.59
C ASP A 411 -22.29 -30.80 -4.64
N MET A 412 -21.37 -31.48 -3.95
CA MET A 412 -19.94 -31.17 -3.91
C MET A 412 -19.12 -32.26 -4.62
N TRP A 413 -18.21 -31.85 -5.50
CA TRP A 413 -17.15 -32.70 -6.04
C TRP A 413 -15.84 -32.38 -5.32
N TYR A 414 -15.10 -33.43 -4.98
CA TYR A 414 -13.82 -33.38 -4.30
C TYR A 414 -12.74 -34.03 -5.17
N PRO A 415 -11.53 -33.45 -5.22
CA PRO A 415 -10.45 -33.96 -6.07
C PRO A 415 -9.91 -35.31 -5.58
N SER A 416 -9.95 -35.57 -4.28
CA SER A 416 -9.45 -36.82 -3.70
C SER A 416 -10.12 -37.16 -2.36
N MET A 417 -9.94 -38.42 -1.92
CA MET A 417 -10.43 -38.88 -0.63
C MET A 417 -9.75 -38.16 0.55
N GLU A 418 -8.47 -37.82 0.42
CA GLU A 418 -7.72 -37.03 1.41
C GLU A 418 -8.30 -35.63 1.54
N PHE A 419 -8.63 -34.99 0.41
CA PHE A 419 -9.33 -33.71 0.42
C PHE A 419 -10.68 -33.83 1.15
N TYR A 420 -11.47 -34.85 0.80
CA TYR A 420 -12.78 -35.07 1.43
C TYR A 420 -12.65 -35.24 2.94
N LYS A 421 -11.72 -36.08 3.42
CA LYS A 421 -11.43 -36.25 4.85
C LYS A 421 -11.05 -34.91 5.51
N GLY A 422 -10.12 -34.17 4.90
CA GLY A 422 -9.68 -32.87 5.42
C GLY A 422 -10.80 -31.85 5.51
N SER A 423 -11.74 -31.85 4.56
CA SER A 423 -12.92 -30.97 4.58
C SER A 423 -13.87 -31.24 5.76
N LYS A 424 -13.77 -32.43 6.37
CA LYS A 424 -14.53 -32.85 7.55
C LYS A 424 -13.75 -32.69 8.85
N THR A 425 -12.47 -32.38 8.77
CA THR A 425 -11.59 -32.19 9.93
C THR A 425 -11.70 -30.75 10.44
N LYS A 426 -12.11 -30.61 11.71
CA LYS A 426 -12.15 -29.30 12.37
C LYS A 426 -10.73 -28.76 12.54
N LEU A 427 -10.51 -27.50 12.15
CA LEU A 427 -9.18 -26.85 12.18
C LEU A 427 -8.12 -27.66 11.42
N ALA A 428 -8.51 -28.28 10.30
CA ALA A 428 -7.61 -29.05 9.44
C ALA A 428 -6.34 -28.26 9.11
N GLY A 429 -5.19 -28.87 9.39
CA GLY A 429 -3.86 -28.28 9.16
C GLY A 429 -3.37 -27.34 10.27
N VAL A 430 -4.21 -26.83 11.18
CA VAL A 430 -3.71 -26.00 12.30
C VAL A 430 -2.81 -26.86 13.19
N ILE A 431 -1.61 -26.36 13.50
CA ILE A 431 -0.62 -27.08 14.30
C ILE A 431 -1.12 -27.21 15.74
N MET A 432 -1.40 -28.45 16.15
CA MET A 432 -1.81 -28.77 17.52
C MET A 432 -0.58 -29.09 18.39
N PRO A 433 -0.62 -28.85 19.71
CA PRO A 433 0.50 -29.17 20.60
C PRO A 433 0.97 -30.62 20.45
N GLY A 434 2.26 -30.82 20.19
CA GLY A 434 2.90 -32.12 20.04
C GLY A 434 2.74 -32.78 18.66
N LYS A 435 2.01 -32.16 17.72
CA LYS A 435 1.88 -32.62 16.34
C LYS A 435 2.95 -32.00 15.43
N LYS A 436 3.34 -32.74 14.38
CA LYS A 436 4.30 -32.34 13.35
C LYS A 436 3.67 -32.47 11.97
N ALA A 437 4.29 -31.89 10.94
CA ALA A 437 3.80 -31.98 9.55
C ALA A 437 3.39 -33.39 9.10
N ALA A 438 4.19 -34.42 9.43
CA ALA A 438 3.91 -35.81 9.06
C ALA A 438 2.61 -36.39 9.66
N ASP A 439 2.09 -35.81 10.74
CA ASP A 439 0.81 -36.23 11.33
C ASP A 439 -0.42 -35.85 10.47
N TYR A 440 -0.23 -35.04 9.42
CA TYR A 440 -1.30 -34.51 8.59
C TYR A 440 -1.37 -35.13 7.19
N GLU A 441 -0.55 -36.17 6.92
CA GLU A 441 -0.46 -36.79 5.59
C GLU A 441 -1.81 -37.34 5.09
N GLU A 442 -2.66 -37.84 5.99
CA GLU A 442 -3.97 -38.42 5.63
C GLU A 442 -5.00 -37.40 5.06
N ILE A 443 -4.69 -36.10 5.15
CA ILE A 443 -5.49 -35.01 4.62
C ILE A 443 -4.67 -34.06 3.73
N LYS A 444 -3.50 -34.50 3.24
CA LYS A 444 -2.53 -33.69 2.50
C LYS A 444 -3.17 -32.88 1.37
N ASP A 445 -3.99 -33.51 0.53
CA ASP A 445 -4.65 -32.82 -0.59
C ASP A 445 -5.59 -31.69 -0.17
N PHE A 446 -6.17 -31.76 1.05
CA PHE A 446 -6.96 -30.65 1.59
C PHE A 446 -6.09 -29.43 1.96
N LEU A 447 -4.82 -29.68 2.29
CA LEU A 447 -3.85 -28.69 2.76
C LEU A 447 -3.18 -27.94 1.61
N ARG A 448 -3.99 -27.54 0.63
CA ARG A 448 -3.61 -26.85 -0.62
C ARG A 448 -2.53 -25.77 -0.44
N PRO A 449 -1.56 -25.68 -1.36
CA PRO A 449 -0.55 -24.64 -1.30
C PRO A 449 -1.09 -23.26 -1.76
N ASN A 450 -0.54 -22.18 -1.24
CA ASN A 450 -0.62 -20.86 -1.88
C ASN A 450 0.27 -20.86 -3.13
N LEU A 451 -0.05 -20.12 -4.20
CA LEU A 451 0.78 -20.11 -5.42
C LEU A 451 2.17 -19.51 -5.16
N ILE A 452 2.20 -18.28 -4.62
CA ILE A 452 3.43 -17.61 -4.20
C ILE A 452 3.38 -17.42 -2.68
N SER A 453 4.35 -17.99 -1.96
CA SER A 453 4.52 -17.80 -0.52
C SER A 453 5.90 -17.25 -0.19
N LEU A 454 5.94 -16.02 0.32
CA LEU A 454 7.17 -15.33 0.74
C LEU A 454 7.02 -14.93 2.21
N THR A 455 7.82 -15.52 3.09
CA THR A 455 7.76 -15.27 4.53
C THR A 455 9.03 -14.57 5.03
N GLY A 456 8.89 -13.48 5.80
CA GLY A 456 10.03 -12.78 6.40
C GLY A 456 11.01 -12.16 5.39
N CYS A 457 10.57 -11.95 4.15
CA CYS A 457 11.43 -11.50 3.06
C CYS A 457 11.56 -9.97 3.01
N LYS A 458 12.71 -9.48 2.54
CA LYS A 458 13.00 -8.03 2.42
C LYS A 458 13.34 -7.66 0.98
N ASN A 459 12.84 -6.51 0.53
CA ASN A 459 13.09 -5.96 -0.80
C ASN A 459 12.57 -6.90 -1.90
N VAL A 460 11.24 -7.00 -2.00
CA VAL A 460 10.52 -7.91 -2.89
C VAL A 460 9.95 -7.14 -4.08
N LEU A 461 10.21 -7.61 -5.30
CA LEU A 461 9.64 -7.04 -6.53
C LEU A 461 8.90 -8.11 -7.35
N LEU A 462 7.58 -7.95 -7.50
CA LEU A 462 6.78 -8.73 -8.44
C LEU A 462 6.33 -7.78 -9.56
N GLU A 463 6.75 -8.04 -10.80
CA GLU A 463 6.52 -7.11 -11.90
C GLU A 463 6.11 -7.78 -13.22
N GLY A 464 4.99 -7.34 -13.79
CA GLY A 464 4.58 -7.64 -15.18
C GLY A 464 4.06 -9.06 -15.44
N VAL A 465 4.30 -10.00 -14.52
CA VAL A 465 3.94 -11.42 -14.67
C VAL A 465 2.44 -11.64 -14.49
N THR A 466 1.89 -12.57 -15.25
CA THR A 466 0.55 -13.13 -14.99
C THR A 466 0.68 -14.32 -14.02
N PHE A 467 -0.03 -14.27 -12.91
CA PHE A 467 -0.19 -15.39 -11.98
C PHE A 467 -1.60 -15.94 -12.14
N GLN A 468 -1.76 -17.21 -12.43
CA GLN A 468 -3.08 -17.79 -12.66
C GLN A 468 -3.26 -19.17 -12.05
N ASN A 469 -4.53 -19.56 -11.95
CA ASN A 469 -4.93 -20.90 -11.53
C ASN A 469 -4.32 -21.31 -10.18
N SER A 470 -4.36 -20.44 -9.17
CA SER A 470 -3.74 -20.71 -7.85
C SER A 470 -4.49 -21.77 -7.03
N PRO A 471 -3.83 -22.77 -6.43
CA PRO A 471 -4.52 -23.81 -5.66
C PRO A 471 -5.32 -23.28 -4.44
N ALA A 472 -4.78 -22.25 -3.77
CA ALA A 472 -5.43 -21.45 -2.74
C ALA A 472 -5.10 -19.95 -2.99
N TRP A 473 -4.63 -19.21 -1.98
CA TRP A 473 -4.24 -17.80 -2.13
C TRP A 473 -3.18 -17.64 -3.22
N CYS A 474 -3.30 -16.58 -4.03
CA CYS A 474 -2.40 -16.37 -5.17
C CYS A 474 -1.05 -15.80 -4.73
N LEU A 475 -1.04 -14.61 -4.12
CA LEU A 475 0.17 -13.90 -3.71
C LEU A 475 0.16 -13.66 -2.21
N HIS A 476 0.99 -14.37 -1.44
CA HIS A 476 1.03 -14.25 0.03
C HIS A 476 2.42 -13.82 0.54
N PRO A 477 2.71 -12.51 0.54
CA PRO A 477 3.75 -11.93 1.37
C PRO A 477 3.31 -11.93 2.85
N LEU A 478 4.08 -12.63 3.68
CA LEU A 478 3.90 -12.71 5.12
C LEU A 478 5.13 -12.13 5.83
N LEU A 479 4.94 -11.20 6.76
CA LEU A 479 6.04 -10.59 7.53
C LEU A 479 7.14 -9.97 6.65
N CYS A 480 6.76 -9.52 5.45
CA CYS A 480 7.69 -9.00 4.47
C CYS A 480 7.83 -7.47 4.57
N GLU A 481 8.96 -6.97 4.07
CA GLU A 481 9.27 -5.54 4.09
C GLU A 481 9.76 -5.04 2.73
N HIS A 482 9.36 -3.81 2.36
CA HIS A 482 9.70 -3.19 1.08
C HIS A 482 9.26 -4.05 -0.11
N ILE A 483 7.95 -4.09 -0.31
CA ILE A 483 7.29 -4.93 -1.30
C ILE A 483 6.78 -4.03 -2.42
N THR A 484 7.12 -4.34 -3.66
CA THR A 484 6.55 -3.69 -4.85
C THR A 484 5.87 -4.72 -5.73
N LEU A 485 4.57 -4.55 -5.95
CA LEU A 485 3.81 -5.19 -7.00
C LEU A 485 3.52 -4.13 -8.07
N ARG A 486 3.91 -4.39 -9.32
CA ARG A 486 3.74 -3.43 -10.41
C ARG A 486 3.35 -4.13 -11.70
N ASN A 487 2.26 -3.69 -12.34
CA ASN A 487 1.79 -4.28 -13.61
C ASN A 487 1.53 -5.80 -13.54
N VAL A 488 1.21 -6.33 -12.36
CA VAL A 488 0.91 -7.76 -12.18
C VAL A 488 -0.53 -8.05 -12.58
N TYR A 489 -0.78 -9.22 -13.18
CA TYR A 489 -2.13 -9.73 -13.39
C TYR A 489 -2.34 -11.03 -12.60
N ALA A 490 -3.21 -11.02 -11.59
CA ALA A 490 -3.68 -12.24 -10.93
C ALA A 490 -5.02 -12.67 -11.54
N LYS A 491 -5.07 -13.89 -12.09
CA LYS A 491 -6.24 -14.44 -12.79
C LYS A 491 -6.60 -15.82 -12.28
N ASN A 492 -7.61 -15.92 -11.44
CA ASN A 492 -8.11 -17.19 -10.92
C ASN A 492 -9.58 -17.40 -11.33
N PRO A 493 -10.02 -18.66 -11.48
CA PRO A 493 -11.43 -18.93 -11.73
C PRO A 493 -12.30 -18.30 -10.65
N TRP A 494 -13.45 -17.74 -11.04
CA TRP A 494 -14.39 -17.08 -10.12
C TRP A 494 -14.93 -18.01 -9.01
N TYR A 495 -14.84 -19.33 -9.19
CA TYR A 495 -15.22 -20.35 -8.22
C TYR A 495 -14.03 -20.89 -7.41
N ALA A 496 -12.82 -20.34 -7.59
CA ALA A 496 -11.63 -20.80 -6.87
C ALA A 496 -11.79 -20.52 -5.36
N GLN A 497 -11.91 -21.60 -4.58
CA GLN A 497 -12.03 -21.52 -3.13
C GLN A 497 -10.77 -20.92 -2.52
N ASN A 498 -10.90 -19.88 -1.68
CA ASN A 498 -9.76 -19.12 -1.14
C ASN A 498 -8.85 -18.61 -2.26
N GLY A 499 -9.43 -18.21 -3.40
CA GLY A 499 -8.71 -17.81 -4.59
C GLY A 499 -8.29 -16.35 -4.59
N ASP A 500 -7.96 -15.77 -3.43
CA ASP A 500 -7.58 -14.36 -3.24
C ASP A 500 -6.47 -13.92 -4.21
N GLY A 501 -6.49 -12.65 -4.62
CA GLY A 501 -5.51 -12.08 -5.53
C GLY A 501 -4.17 -11.76 -4.87
N VAL A 502 -4.19 -10.98 -3.79
CA VAL A 502 -3.02 -10.71 -2.96
C VAL A 502 -3.40 -10.55 -1.51
N ASP A 503 -2.63 -11.19 -0.64
CA ASP A 503 -2.76 -11.17 0.81
C ASP A 503 -1.50 -10.59 1.44
N LEU A 504 -1.52 -9.29 1.73
CA LEU A 504 -0.45 -8.67 2.52
C LEU A 504 -0.71 -8.94 4.00
N GLU A 505 0.07 -9.88 4.56
CA GLU A 505 -0.09 -10.29 5.96
C GLU A 505 1.08 -9.85 6.83
N SER A 506 0.80 -9.03 7.85
CA SER A 506 1.81 -8.48 8.78
C SER A 506 3.00 -7.81 8.05
N CYS A 507 2.75 -7.14 6.93
CA CYS A 507 3.78 -6.57 6.05
C CYS A 507 4.00 -5.07 6.30
N ARG A 508 5.20 -4.56 6.03
CA ARG A 508 5.47 -3.11 6.10
C ARG A 508 6.15 -2.55 4.86
N TYR A 509 5.82 -1.31 4.52
CA TYR A 509 6.34 -0.64 3.32
C TYR A 509 6.00 -1.43 2.06
N ALA A 510 4.72 -1.38 1.67
CA ALA A 510 4.24 -2.05 0.46
C ALA A 510 3.73 -1.04 -0.57
N ARG A 511 3.89 -1.37 -1.85
CA ARG A 511 3.30 -0.61 -2.94
C ARG A 511 2.73 -1.55 -4.00
N ILE A 512 1.44 -1.45 -4.28
CA ILE A 512 0.72 -2.23 -5.30
C ILE A 512 0.19 -1.23 -6.32
N THR A 513 0.69 -1.29 -7.55
CA THR A 513 0.44 -0.25 -8.56
C THR A 513 0.17 -0.83 -9.93
N HIS A 514 -0.84 -0.33 -10.62
CA HIS A 514 -1.17 -0.76 -11.99
C HIS A 514 -1.44 -2.27 -12.11
N CYS A 515 -1.83 -2.93 -11.01
CA CYS A 515 -2.14 -4.36 -11.00
C CYS A 515 -3.60 -4.63 -11.38
N THR A 516 -3.84 -5.79 -11.98
CA THR A 516 -5.17 -6.30 -12.30
C THR A 516 -5.46 -7.57 -11.52
N PHE A 517 -6.66 -7.69 -10.97
CA PHE A 517 -7.10 -8.87 -10.24
C PHE A 517 -8.46 -9.34 -10.79
N ASP A 518 -8.57 -10.61 -11.13
CA ASP A 518 -9.82 -11.27 -11.53
C ASP A 518 -9.82 -12.66 -10.90
N VAL A 519 -10.54 -12.83 -9.79
CA VAL A 519 -10.25 -13.86 -8.80
C VAL A 519 -11.49 -14.44 -8.12
N GLY A 520 -11.31 -15.58 -7.44
CA GLY A 520 -12.41 -16.32 -6.82
C GLY A 520 -12.79 -15.88 -5.40
N ASP A 521 -11.96 -15.06 -4.75
CA ASP A 521 -12.22 -14.52 -3.41
C ASP A 521 -11.81 -13.03 -3.36
N ASP A 522 -11.22 -12.52 -2.29
CA ASP A 522 -10.86 -11.10 -2.17
C ASP A 522 -9.77 -10.68 -3.20
N GLY A 523 -9.92 -9.50 -3.81
CA GLY A 523 -8.98 -8.98 -4.81
C GLY A 523 -7.64 -8.53 -4.19
N ILE A 524 -7.70 -7.48 -3.37
CA ILE A 524 -6.57 -6.94 -2.62
C ILE A 524 -6.90 -7.02 -1.13
N CYS A 525 -6.25 -7.92 -0.40
CA CYS A 525 -6.57 -8.24 0.98
C CYS A 525 -5.42 -7.90 1.95
N ILE A 526 -5.78 -7.21 3.03
CA ILE A 526 -4.87 -6.84 4.12
C ILE A 526 -5.17 -7.69 5.36
N LYS A 527 -4.15 -8.39 5.86
CA LYS A 527 -4.22 -9.28 7.01
C LYS A 527 -3.07 -9.03 7.99
N SER A 528 -3.13 -9.60 9.19
CA SER A 528 -2.13 -9.49 10.25
C SER A 528 -2.31 -10.57 11.31
N GLY A 529 -2.52 -11.83 10.92
CA GLY A 529 -2.76 -12.94 11.84
C GLY A 529 -4.17 -12.98 12.45
N ARG A 530 -4.51 -14.12 13.04
CA ARG A 530 -5.84 -14.45 13.56
C ARG A 530 -5.81 -14.72 15.07
N ASP A 531 -6.79 -14.14 15.76
CA ASP A 531 -7.10 -14.33 17.18
C ASP A 531 -5.86 -14.19 18.09
N GLU A 532 -5.73 -15.07 19.09
CA GLU A 532 -4.66 -14.99 20.09
C GLU A 532 -3.27 -15.07 19.48
N GLN A 533 -3.06 -15.92 18.46
CA GLN A 533 -1.76 -16.02 17.79
C GLN A 533 -1.41 -14.72 17.06
N GLY A 534 -2.36 -14.11 16.35
CA GLY A 534 -2.16 -12.82 15.70
C GLY A 534 -1.89 -11.69 16.71
N ARG A 535 -2.60 -11.68 17.85
CA ARG A 535 -2.35 -10.71 18.94
C ARG A 535 -0.96 -10.88 19.57
N LYS A 536 -0.54 -12.11 19.85
CA LYS A 536 0.80 -12.41 20.38
C LYS A 536 1.90 -12.03 19.41
N ARG A 537 1.69 -12.24 18.10
CA ARG A 537 2.60 -11.80 17.05
C ARG A 537 2.73 -10.27 17.06
N GLY A 538 1.62 -9.55 17.18
CA GLY A 538 1.61 -8.10 17.39
C GLY A 538 2.25 -7.28 16.26
N VAL A 539 2.33 -7.84 15.05
CA VAL A 539 2.87 -7.17 13.86
C VAL A 539 1.71 -6.75 12.96
N PRO A 540 1.43 -5.45 12.79
CA PRO A 540 0.39 -4.99 11.89
C PRO A 540 0.85 -5.06 10.43
N THR A 541 -0.11 -5.01 9.50
CA THR A 541 0.20 -4.55 8.13
C THR A 541 0.13 -3.04 8.08
N GLU A 542 1.23 -2.38 7.69
CA GLU A 542 1.32 -0.92 7.76
C GLU A 542 2.18 -0.27 6.67
N ASN A 543 1.94 1.03 6.43
CA ASN A 543 2.70 1.84 5.48
C ASN A 543 2.58 1.29 4.04
N ALA A 544 1.35 1.15 3.54
CA ALA A 544 1.08 0.62 2.21
C ALA A 544 0.43 1.65 1.29
N ILE A 545 0.83 1.65 0.02
CA ILE A 545 0.22 2.42 -1.07
C ILE A 545 -0.39 1.44 -2.07
N ILE A 546 -1.66 1.63 -2.40
CA ILE A 546 -2.36 0.89 -3.44
C ILE A 546 -2.89 1.94 -4.42
N ASP A 547 -2.39 1.94 -5.65
CA ASP A 547 -2.77 2.93 -6.66
C ASP A 547 -3.00 2.33 -8.05
N TYR A 548 -3.91 2.93 -8.82
CA TYR A 548 -4.14 2.56 -10.23
C TYR A 548 -4.46 1.07 -10.48
N CYS A 549 -5.00 0.37 -9.49
CA CYS A 549 -5.39 -1.03 -9.62
C CYS A 549 -6.81 -1.21 -10.18
N THR A 550 -7.01 -2.30 -10.92
CA THR A 550 -8.35 -2.75 -11.36
C THR A 550 -8.66 -4.12 -10.77
N VAL A 551 -9.85 -4.27 -10.19
CA VAL A 551 -10.36 -5.55 -9.70
C VAL A 551 -11.66 -5.86 -10.43
N TYR A 552 -11.73 -7.03 -11.07
CA TYR A 552 -12.91 -7.56 -11.75
C TYR A 552 -13.73 -8.43 -10.79
N HIS A 553 -14.04 -9.68 -11.15
CA HIS A 553 -14.72 -10.57 -10.21
C HIS A 553 -13.83 -10.78 -8.98
N ALA A 554 -14.39 -10.56 -7.79
CA ALA A 554 -13.79 -10.81 -6.49
C ALA A 554 -14.85 -10.65 -5.39
N HIS A 555 -14.65 -11.26 -4.22
CA HIS A 555 -15.51 -11.03 -3.05
C HIS A 555 -15.39 -9.60 -2.47
N GLY A 556 -14.31 -8.89 -2.79
CA GLY A 556 -14.07 -7.51 -2.41
C GLY A 556 -13.00 -6.87 -3.27
N GLY A 557 -13.20 -5.60 -3.65
CA GLY A 557 -12.19 -4.83 -4.39
C GLY A 557 -10.94 -4.56 -3.54
N PHE A 558 -11.13 -3.81 -2.45
CA PHE A 558 -10.12 -3.64 -1.41
C PHE A 558 -10.67 -4.10 -0.06
N VAL A 559 -9.89 -4.95 0.62
CA VAL A 559 -10.36 -5.71 1.78
C VAL A 559 -9.38 -5.59 2.94
N ILE A 560 -9.91 -5.40 4.15
CA ILE A 560 -9.16 -5.58 5.40
C ILE A 560 -9.84 -6.68 6.22
N GLY A 561 -9.07 -7.70 6.59
CA GLY A 561 -9.48 -8.80 7.46
C GLY A 561 -9.76 -10.12 6.74
N SER A 562 -10.38 -11.11 7.39
CA SER A 562 -10.88 -11.03 8.78
C SER A 562 -9.78 -11.17 9.82
N GLU A 563 -8.61 -11.65 9.38
CA GLU A 563 -7.43 -11.92 10.18
C GLU A 563 -6.68 -10.61 10.41
N MET A 564 -7.18 -9.74 11.29
CA MET A 564 -6.62 -8.40 11.56
C MET A 564 -6.10 -8.23 12.99
N SER A 565 -5.76 -9.34 13.66
CA SER A 565 -5.47 -9.36 15.11
C SER A 565 -4.19 -8.61 15.50
N GLY A 566 -3.17 -8.60 14.65
CA GLY A 566 -1.98 -7.75 14.79
C GLY A 566 -2.20 -6.27 14.44
N GLY A 567 -3.32 -5.92 13.82
CA GLY A 567 -3.71 -4.57 13.40
C GLY A 567 -3.38 -4.24 11.94
N ALA A 568 -3.93 -3.12 11.46
CA ALA A 568 -3.58 -2.57 10.15
C ALA A 568 -3.64 -1.04 10.18
N ARG A 569 -2.64 -0.35 9.64
CA ARG A 569 -2.62 1.13 9.70
C ARG A 569 -1.78 1.84 8.67
N ASN A 570 -2.07 3.12 8.45
CA ASN A 570 -1.35 3.98 7.52
C ASN A 570 -1.37 3.39 6.09
N LEU A 571 -2.59 3.12 5.61
CA LEU A 571 -2.84 2.55 4.29
C LEU A 571 -3.47 3.64 3.39
N TYR A 572 -2.97 3.72 2.16
CA TYR A 572 -3.34 4.74 1.18
C TYR A 572 -3.83 4.04 -0.09
N VAL A 573 -5.12 4.14 -0.40
CA VAL A 573 -5.76 3.46 -1.55
C VAL A 573 -6.34 4.51 -2.48
N SER A 574 -5.86 4.62 -3.71
CA SER A 574 -6.40 5.63 -4.63
C SER A 574 -6.46 5.21 -6.09
N ASN A 575 -7.30 5.87 -6.87
CA ASN A 575 -7.35 5.69 -8.32
C ASN A 575 -7.65 4.24 -8.74
N CYS A 576 -8.47 3.52 -7.98
CA CYS A 576 -8.80 2.12 -8.25
C CYS A 576 -10.18 1.95 -8.89
N SER A 577 -10.34 0.88 -9.66
CA SER A 577 -11.61 0.49 -10.28
C SER A 577 -12.04 -0.90 -9.82
N PHE A 578 -13.26 -1.01 -9.28
CA PHE A 578 -13.86 -2.28 -8.84
C PHE A 578 -15.09 -2.58 -9.69
N LEU A 579 -14.97 -3.56 -10.58
CA LEU A 579 -15.88 -3.78 -11.71
C LEU A 579 -16.49 -5.18 -11.62
N GLY A 580 -17.65 -5.29 -10.97
CA GLY A 580 -18.32 -6.57 -10.74
C GLY A 580 -17.82 -7.33 -9.52
N THR A 581 -17.13 -6.67 -8.59
CA THR A 581 -16.82 -7.26 -7.28
C THR A 581 -18.09 -7.39 -6.45
N ASP A 582 -18.20 -8.43 -5.63
CA ASP A 582 -19.34 -8.65 -4.73
C ASP A 582 -19.57 -7.45 -3.80
N ILE A 583 -18.48 -6.94 -3.24
CA ILE A 583 -18.40 -5.75 -2.39
C ILE A 583 -17.35 -4.82 -2.96
N GLY A 584 -17.55 -3.50 -2.91
CA GLY A 584 -16.53 -2.54 -3.29
C GLY A 584 -15.39 -2.47 -2.28
N LEU A 585 -15.61 -1.72 -1.19
CA LEU A 585 -14.71 -1.61 -0.03
C LEU A 585 -15.23 -2.50 1.11
N ARG A 586 -14.43 -3.47 1.56
CA ARG A 586 -14.86 -4.52 2.51
C ARG A 586 -13.98 -4.57 3.75
N PHE A 587 -14.52 -4.22 4.92
CA PHE A 587 -13.80 -4.27 6.18
C PHE A 587 -14.48 -5.25 7.14
N LYS A 588 -13.79 -6.35 7.46
CA LYS A 588 -14.37 -7.50 8.16
C LYS A 588 -13.58 -7.85 9.42
N THR A 589 -14.29 -8.02 10.53
CA THR A 589 -13.73 -8.56 11.79
C THR A 589 -14.82 -9.24 12.62
N THR A 590 -14.45 -9.87 13.72
CA THR A 590 -15.36 -10.48 14.69
C THR A 590 -14.75 -10.51 16.09
N ARG A 591 -15.58 -10.67 17.12
CA ARG A 591 -15.11 -10.87 18.50
C ARG A 591 -14.18 -12.08 18.56
N GLY A 592 -13.12 -11.97 19.34
CA GLY A 592 -12.04 -12.97 19.35
C GLY A 592 -10.81 -12.51 18.59
N ARG A 593 -10.96 -11.64 17.57
CA ARG A 593 -9.82 -11.11 16.80
C ARG A 593 -8.97 -10.14 17.61
N GLY A 594 -9.57 -9.16 18.27
CA GLY A 594 -8.83 -8.02 18.83
C GLY A 594 -8.24 -7.13 17.74
N GLY A 595 -7.12 -6.48 18.03
CA GLY A 595 -6.41 -5.63 17.06
C GLY A 595 -7.12 -4.31 16.75
N VAL A 596 -6.39 -3.40 16.11
CA VAL A 596 -6.87 -2.07 15.73
C VAL A 596 -6.60 -1.83 14.25
N VAL A 597 -7.62 -1.41 13.51
CA VAL A 597 -7.47 -0.86 12.16
C VAL A 597 -7.70 0.64 12.21
N GLU A 598 -6.69 1.42 11.82
CA GLU A 598 -6.72 2.89 11.90
C GLU A 598 -5.87 3.61 10.86
N LYS A 599 -6.15 4.88 10.59
CA LYS A 599 -5.41 5.71 9.61
C LYS A 599 -5.49 5.11 8.21
N ILE A 600 -6.72 4.88 7.76
CA ILE A 600 -7.00 4.33 6.43
C ILE A 600 -7.52 5.46 5.55
N TYR A 601 -6.80 5.74 4.46
CA TYR A 601 -7.09 6.82 3.54
C TYR A 601 -7.44 6.23 2.17
N ILE A 602 -8.65 6.52 1.68
CA ILE A 602 -9.18 5.99 0.43
C ILE A 602 -9.73 7.16 -0.39
N SER A 603 -9.34 7.26 -1.65
CA SER A 603 -9.85 8.29 -2.56
C SER A 603 -9.95 7.81 -4.00
N ASP A 604 -10.73 8.49 -4.83
CA ASP A 604 -10.82 8.27 -6.28
C ASP A 604 -11.09 6.81 -6.65
N ILE A 605 -12.21 6.25 -6.15
CA ILE A 605 -12.62 4.87 -6.42
C ILE A 605 -13.83 4.85 -7.34
N ASN A 606 -13.69 4.11 -8.45
CA ASN A 606 -14.78 3.86 -9.39
C ASN A 606 -15.31 2.44 -9.18
N MET A 607 -16.63 2.32 -9.03
CA MET A 607 -17.30 1.03 -8.83
C MET A 607 -18.44 0.85 -9.83
N LYS A 608 -18.62 -0.37 -10.31
CA LYS A 608 -19.71 -0.70 -11.22
C LYS A 608 -20.23 -2.11 -10.97
N ASP A 609 -21.55 -2.25 -11.02
CA ASP A 609 -22.26 -3.53 -10.97
C ASP A 609 -21.91 -4.35 -9.71
N ILE A 610 -21.97 -3.71 -8.53
CA ILE A 610 -21.66 -4.31 -7.22
C ILE A 610 -22.90 -5.06 -6.70
N PRO A 611 -22.92 -6.41 -6.65
CA PRO A 611 -24.10 -7.15 -6.21
C PRO A 611 -24.47 -6.94 -4.74
N GLY A 612 -23.50 -6.63 -3.88
CA GLY A 612 -23.67 -6.36 -2.45
C GLY A 612 -23.55 -4.87 -2.11
N GLU A 613 -22.74 -4.56 -1.10
CA GLU A 613 -22.54 -3.19 -0.62
C GLU A 613 -21.37 -2.49 -1.32
N ALA A 614 -21.54 -1.20 -1.69
CA ALA A 614 -20.42 -0.42 -2.23
C ALA A 614 -19.34 -0.21 -1.16
N ILE A 615 -19.75 0.09 0.08
CA ILE A 615 -18.86 0.22 1.24
C ILE A 615 -19.46 -0.55 2.41
N ARG A 616 -18.68 -1.48 2.99
CA ARG A 616 -19.10 -2.33 4.10
C ARG A 616 -18.08 -2.35 5.22
N PHE A 617 -18.56 -2.06 6.42
CA PHE A 617 -17.88 -2.38 7.68
C PHE A 617 -18.74 -3.36 8.48
N ASP A 618 -18.15 -4.48 8.89
CA ASP A 618 -18.88 -5.51 9.62
C ASP A 618 -18.01 -6.19 10.69
N MET A 619 -18.35 -5.97 11.96
CA MET A 619 -17.71 -6.60 13.12
C MET A 619 -18.39 -7.91 13.57
N TYR A 620 -19.29 -8.46 12.75
CA TYR A 620 -19.95 -9.77 12.95
C TYR A 620 -19.62 -10.76 11.81
N TYR A 621 -18.38 -10.80 11.36
CA TYR A 621 -17.95 -11.72 10.30
C TYR A 621 -18.19 -13.20 10.68
N MET A 622 -18.65 -14.00 9.71
CA MET A 622 -19.05 -15.41 9.90
C MET A 622 -18.46 -16.38 8.85
N ALA A 623 -17.37 -16.02 8.15
CA ALA A 623 -16.72 -16.89 7.15
C ALA A 623 -17.67 -17.46 6.08
N LYS A 624 -18.51 -16.59 5.51
CA LYS A 624 -19.41 -16.90 4.39
C LYS A 624 -19.20 -15.90 3.25
N ASP A 625 -19.52 -16.32 2.02
CA ASP A 625 -19.55 -15.48 0.81
C ASP A 625 -20.33 -14.19 1.10
N PRO A 626 -19.86 -13.01 0.66
CA PRO A 626 -20.52 -11.75 1.02
C PRO A 626 -21.96 -11.66 0.48
N VAL A 627 -22.20 -12.17 -0.72
CA VAL A 627 -23.50 -12.21 -1.38
C VAL A 627 -24.13 -13.59 -1.14
N PRO A 628 -25.33 -13.67 -0.55
CA PRO A 628 -26.02 -14.94 -0.39
C PRO A 628 -26.31 -15.60 -1.74
N LEU A 629 -26.13 -16.92 -1.82
CA LEU A 629 -26.55 -17.67 -2.99
C LEU A 629 -28.08 -17.70 -3.08
N ALA A 630 -28.62 -17.92 -4.28
CA ALA A 630 -30.07 -17.98 -4.50
C ALA A 630 -30.71 -19.02 -3.56
N GLY A 631 -31.68 -18.58 -2.76
CA GLY A 631 -32.37 -19.42 -1.77
C GLY A 631 -31.66 -19.56 -0.41
N GLU A 632 -30.44 -19.04 -0.24
CA GLU A 632 -29.75 -19.02 1.05
C GLU A 632 -30.44 -18.04 2.02
N LYS A 633 -30.89 -18.53 3.18
CA LYS A 633 -31.35 -17.69 4.29
C LYS A 633 -30.22 -17.49 5.30
N ARG A 634 -29.98 -16.24 5.69
CA ARG A 634 -29.01 -15.88 6.73
C ARG A 634 -29.71 -15.09 7.82
N ASP A 635 -29.71 -15.63 9.02
CA ASP A 635 -30.22 -14.92 10.18
C ASP A 635 -29.28 -13.76 10.53
N ALA A 636 -29.87 -12.64 10.95
CA ALA A 636 -29.09 -11.55 11.50
C ALA A 636 -28.41 -11.99 12.80
N PRO A 637 -27.15 -11.59 13.05
CA PRO A 637 -26.49 -11.92 14.30
C PRO A 637 -27.23 -11.27 15.48
N LYS A 638 -27.25 -11.96 16.62
CA LYS A 638 -27.83 -11.41 17.85
C LYS A 638 -26.98 -10.22 18.33
N VAL A 639 -27.62 -9.07 18.47
CA VAL A 639 -26.98 -7.86 19.02
C VAL A 639 -27.01 -7.97 20.55
N GLN A 640 -25.84 -8.06 21.15
CA GLN A 640 -25.65 -8.12 22.60
C GLN A 640 -24.29 -7.50 22.94
N ALA A 641 -24.24 -6.82 24.09
CA ALA A 641 -23.02 -6.24 24.62
C ALA A 641 -22.20 -7.29 25.38
N PHE A 642 -20.89 -7.19 25.32
CA PHE A 642 -19.95 -8.00 26.10
C PHE A 642 -18.91 -7.12 26.80
N PRO A 643 -18.16 -7.64 27.79
CA PRO A 643 -17.00 -6.93 28.33
C PRO A 643 -15.96 -6.65 27.24
N VAL A 644 -15.42 -5.43 27.24
CA VAL A 644 -14.28 -5.07 26.37
C VAL A 644 -13.03 -5.79 26.88
N THR A 645 -12.36 -6.50 25.98
CA THR A 645 -11.10 -7.22 26.24
C THR A 645 -10.09 -6.93 25.13
N GLU A 646 -8.86 -7.43 25.26
CA GLU A 646 -7.89 -7.39 24.14
C GLU A 646 -8.38 -8.11 22.87
N ALA A 647 -9.35 -9.02 22.99
CA ALA A 647 -9.97 -9.73 21.88
C ALA A 647 -11.16 -8.99 21.25
N THR A 648 -11.50 -7.80 21.75
CA THR A 648 -12.51 -6.91 21.17
C THR A 648 -11.87 -6.08 20.06
N PRO A 649 -12.23 -6.29 18.77
CA PRO A 649 -11.60 -5.58 17.66
C PRO A 649 -12.05 -4.12 17.58
N GLN A 650 -11.27 -3.30 16.87
CA GLN A 650 -11.58 -1.88 16.65
C GLN A 650 -11.36 -1.48 15.19
N PHE A 651 -12.36 -0.81 14.61
CA PHE A 651 -12.22 -0.04 13.37
C PHE A 651 -12.43 1.44 13.69
N LYS A 652 -11.41 2.25 13.42
CA LYS A 652 -11.50 3.71 13.63
C LYS A 652 -10.64 4.50 12.66
N ASP A 653 -10.87 5.81 12.52
CA ASP A 653 -10.00 6.71 11.74
C ASP A 653 -9.86 6.30 10.26
N PHE A 654 -11.00 6.31 9.57
CA PHE A 654 -11.10 6.10 8.12
C PHE A 654 -11.48 7.41 7.44
N HIS A 655 -10.79 7.71 6.34
CA HIS A 655 -11.03 8.88 5.49
C HIS A 655 -11.28 8.38 4.08
N ILE A 656 -12.52 8.45 3.61
CA ILE A 656 -12.96 7.92 2.32
C ILE A 656 -13.55 9.07 1.52
N SER A 657 -13.01 9.36 0.35
CA SER A 657 -13.46 10.48 -0.48
C SER A 657 -13.56 10.11 -1.95
N ASN A 658 -14.27 10.92 -2.75
CA ASN A 658 -14.32 10.80 -4.21
C ASN A 658 -14.70 9.37 -4.68
N ILE A 659 -15.87 8.90 -4.24
CA ILE A 659 -16.38 7.56 -4.60
C ILE A 659 -17.48 7.69 -5.64
N ILE A 660 -17.33 7.02 -6.78
CA ILE A 660 -18.36 6.91 -7.80
C ILE A 660 -18.78 5.45 -7.91
N CYS A 661 -20.04 5.14 -7.59
CA CYS A 661 -20.56 3.78 -7.70
C CYS A 661 -21.83 3.75 -8.55
N LYS A 662 -21.74 3.06 -9.70
CA LYS A 662 -22.89 2.82 -10.59
C LYS A 662 -23.43 1.41 -10.36
N GLY A 663 -24.39 1.31 -9.44
CA GLY A 663 -25.11 0.07 -9.14
C GLY A 663 -24.48 -0.67 -7.95
N ALA A 664 -25.16 -0.63 -6.81
CA ALA A 664 -24.93 -1.48 -5.65
C ALA A 664 -26.26 -2.00 -5.08
N ALA A 665 -26.28 -3.10 -4.31
CA ALA A 665 -27.47 -3.42 -3.51
C ALA A 665 -27.66 -2.43 -2.35
N LYS A 666 -26.56 -1.94 -1.75
CA LYS A 666 -26.63 -0.89 -0.71
C LYS A 666 -25.46 0.08 -0.85
N ALA A 667 -25.72 1.36 -0.62
CA ALA A 667 -24.67 2.37 -0.71
C ALA A 667 -23.61 2.19 0.37
N VAL A 668 -24.01 2.21 1.65
CA VAL A 668 -23.09 2.07 2.78
C VAL A 668 -23.72 1.24 3.87
N PHE A 669 -22.95 0.29 4.43
CA PHE A 669 -23.34 -0.50 5.60
C PHE A 669 -22.24 -0.46 6.65
N ILE A 670 -22.59 -0.01 7.86
CA ILE A 670 -21.69 0.02 9.01
C ILE A 670 -22.35 -0.75 10.15
N ARG A 671 -21.71 -1.83 10.61
CA ARG A 671 -22.17 -2.59 11.78
C ARG A 671 -21.03 -2.82 12.78
N GLY A 672 -21.03 -2.02 13.84
CA GLY A 672 -20.11 -2.14 14.98
C GLY A 672 -20.62 -3.05 16.09
N LEU A 673 -19.93 -3.04 17.23
CA LEU A 673 -20.34 -3.76 18.44
C LEU A 673 -20.91 -2.80 19.47
N PRO A 674 -21.95 -3.16 20.26
CA PRO A 674 -22.49 -2.29 21.30
C PRO A 674 -21.45 -1.79 22.32
N GLU A 675 -20.49 -2.64 22.69
CA GLU A 675 -19.40 -2.31 23.60
C GLU A 675 -18.20 -1.61 22.93
N MET A 676 -18.13 -1.64 21.60
CA MET A 676 -17.04 -1.05 20.81
C MET A 676 -17.57 -0.60 19.44
N PRO A 677 -18.27 0.55 19.39
CA PRO A 677 -18.79 1.09 18.14
C PRO A 677 -17.68 1.36 17.12
N ILE A 678 -17.98 1.18 15.83
CA ILE A 678 -17.10 1.67 14.75
C ILE A 678 -17.07 3.19 14.84
N SER A 679 -15.88 3.80 14.78
CA SER A 679 -15.79 5.23 15.09
C SER A 679 -14.83 6.08 14.27
N ASN A 680 -15.03 7.41 14.27
CA ASN A 680 -14.20 8.37 13.54
C ASN A 680 -14.07 8.00 12.05
N ILE A 681 -15.22 7.98 11.36
CA ILE A 681 -15.32 7.62 9.94
C ILE A 681 -15.77 8.85 9.17
N HIS A 682 -14.95 9.31 8.23
CA HIS A 682 -15.22 10.47 7.37
C HIS A 682 -15.43 9.98 5.94
N MET A 683 -16.60 10.25 5.38
CA MET A 683 -16.96 9.93 4.00
C MET A 683 -17.41 11.19 3.27
N SER A 684 -16.70 11.59 2.21
CA SER A 684 -16.99 12.84 1.49
C SER A 684 -17.05 12.66 -0.04
N HIS A 685 -17.76 13.56 -0.73
CA HIS A 685 -17.74 13.66 -2.20
C HIS A 685 -18.07 12.33 -2.89
N MET A 686 -19.27 11.79 -2.65
CA MET A 686 -19.67 10.50 -3.20
C MET A 686 -20.89 10.61 -4.13
N VAL A 687 -20.91 9.81 -5.20
CA VAL A 687 -22.06 9.65 -6.08
C VAL A 687 -22.36 8.17 -6.21
N ILE A 688 -23.44 7.72 -5.57
CA ILE A 688 -23.77 6.29 -5.48
C ILE A 688 -25.19 6.03 -5.98
N SER A 689 -25.32 5.18 -6.99
CA SER A 689 -26.58 4.55 -7.36
C SER A 689 -26.66 3.16 -6.74
N ALA A 690 -27.72 2.90 -5.97
CA ALA A 690 -27.91 1.65 -5.25
C ALA A 690 -29.40 1.26 -5.12
N GLN A 691 -29.69 0.04 -4.67
CA GLN A 691 -31.07 -0.33 -4.30
C GLN A 691 -31.46 0.36 -3.00
N LYS A 692 -30.62 0.22 -1.96
CA LYS A 692 -30.79 0.80 -0.62
C LYS A 692 -29.74 1.89 -0.33
N GLY A 693 -30.08 2.82 0.57
CA GLY A 693 -29.22 3.92 0.96
C GLY A 693 -28.17 3.54 2.02
N ILE A 694 -28.04 4.37 3.06
CA ILE A 694 -27.02 4.25 4.12
C ILE A 694 -27.62 3.58 5.35
N GLU A 695 -26.87 2.68 5.99
CA GLU A 695 -27.25 2.07 7.27
C GLU A 695 -26.08 2.07 8.25
N CYS A 696 -26.26 2.71 9.41
CA CYS A 696 -25.31 2.79 10.51
C CYS A 696 -25.87 2.11 11.75
N LEU A 697 -25.19 1.08 12.23
CA LEU A 697 -25.56 0.31 13.41
C LEU A 697 -24.39 0.22 14.38
N GLU A 698 -24.59 0.62 15.63
CA GLU A 698 -23.52 0.65 16.65
C GLU A 698 -22.29 1.41 16.13
N ALA A 699 -22.52 2.64 15.67
CA ALA A 699 -21.49 3.54 15.14
C ALA A 699 -21.39 4.82 15.99
N LYS A 700 -20.22 5.44 16.01
CA LYS A 700 -19.96 6.68 16.74
C LYS A 700 -19.09 7.63 15.92
N ASP A 701 -19.40 8.92 15.85
CA ASP A 701 -18.52 9.90 15.17
C ASP A 701 -18.32 9.54 13.68
N VAL A 702 -19.44 9.49 12.95
CA VAL A 702 -19.48 9.19 11.52
C VAL A 702 -20.01 10.40 10.77
N HIS A 703 -19.22 10.89 9.81
CA HIS A 703 -19.50 12.10 9.05
C HIS A 703 -19.66 11.75 7.57
N PHE A 704 -20.80 12.12 7.00
CA PHE A 704 -21.05 12.10 5.57
C PHE A 704 -21.16 13.54 5.07
N SER A 705 -20.39 13.91 4.05
CA SER A 705 -20.44 15.23 3.42
C SER A 705 -20.50 15.14 1.89
N ASP A 706 -21.32 15.98 1.25
CA ASP A 706 -21.41 16.06 -0.21
C ASP A 706 -21.70 14.72 -0.91
N VAL A 707 -22.72 14.00 -0.41
CA VAL A 707 -23.10 12.68 -0.91
C VAL A 707 -24.36 12.77 -1.77
N GLN A 708 -24.29 12.35 -3.03
CA GLN A 708 -25.43 12.15 -3.92
C GLN A 708 -25.83 10.67 -3.94
N LEU A 709 -27.08 10.38 -3.58
CA LEU A 709 -27.66 9.03 -3.60
C LEU A 709 -28.77 8.93 -4.65
N PHE A 710 -28.75 7.83 -5.41
CA PHE A 710 -29.83 7.41 -6.30
C PHE A 710 -30.32 6.02 -5.87
N THR A 711 -31.34 5.97 -5.01
CA THR A 711 -31.91 4.73 -4.46
C THR A 711 -33.16 4.29 -5.21
N LYS A 712 -33.39 2.96 -5.29
CA LYS A 712 -34.56 2.39 -6.00
C LYS A 712 -35.61 1.80 -5.07
N GLU A 713 -35.23 1.31 -3.90
CA GLU A 713 -36.17 0.69 -2.96
C GLU A 713 -36.92 1.72 -2.11
N LYS A 714 -38.15 1.33 -1.74
CA LYS A 714 -39.13 2.12 -0.98
C LYS A 714 -38.92 2.07 0.53
N GLY A 715 -37.72 2.44 0.99
CA GLY A 715 -37.31 2.43 2.40
C GLY A 715 -36.67 3.74 2.85
N PRO A 716 -36.19 3.81 4.11
CA PRO A 716 -35.43 4.95 4.58
C PRO A 716 -34.14 5.13 3.77
N LEU A 717 -33.87 6.36 3.32
CA LEU A 717 -32.61 6.72 2.66
C LEU A 717 -31.42 6.54 3.61
N VAL A 718 -31.60 6.89 4.89
CA VAL A 718 -30.61 6.66 5.94
C VAL A 718 -31.25 5.97 7.13
N THR A 719 -30.64 4.90 7.62
CA THR A 719 -31.03 4.24 8.87
C THR A 719 -29.91 4.40 9.90
N VAL A 720 -30.25 4.91 11.08
CA VAL A 720 -29.34 5.07 12.21
C VAL A 720 -29.89 4.28 13.39
N ARG A 721 -29.18 3.24 13.82
CA ARG A 721 -29.60 2.40 14.95
C ARG A 721 -28.52 2.34 16.03
N SER A 722 -28.91 2.62 17.27
CA SER A 722 -28.03 2.59 18.44
C SER A 722 -26.70 3.34 18.22
N SER A 723 -26.74 4.47 17.51
CA SER A 723 -25.53 5.15 17.01
C SER A 723 -25.48 6.62 17.44
N GLN A 724 -24.28 7.15 17.62
CA GLN A 724 -24.04 8.43 18.27
C GLN A 724 -23.17 9.35 17.40
N ASP A 725 -23.36 10.66 17.51
CA ASP A 725 -22.50 11.65 16.86
C ASP A 725 -22.43 11.41 15.34
N ILE A 726 -23.59 11.34 14.68
CA ILE A 726 -23.71 11.07 13.25
C ILE A 726 -24.01 12.37 12.52
N THR A 727 -23.15 12.79 11.59
CA THR A 727 -23.35 14.00 10.79
C THR A 727 -23.67 13.65 9.35
N LEU A 728 -24.75 14.23 8.83
CA LEU A 728 -25.15 14.19 7.43
C LEU A 728 -25.16 15.62 6.89
N ASP A 729 -24.13 16.00 6.15
CA ASP A 729 -24.00 17.33 5.56
C ASP A 729 -24.14 17.27 4.04
N ASN A 730 -25.02 18.09 3.48
CA ASN A 730 -25.30 18.18 2.04
C ASN A 730 -25.56 16.81 1.37
N ILE A 731 -26.46 16.01 1.96
CA ILE A 731 -26.94 14.77 1.34
C ILE A 731 -27.96 15.14 0.25
N ARG A 732 -27.67 14.74 -0.98
CA ARG A 732 -28.51 15.00 -2.15
C ARG A 732 -29.15 13.71 -2.63
N TYR A 733 -30.43 13.78 -2.94
CA TYR A 733 -31.24 12.69 -3.47
C TYR A 733 -32.41 13.27 -4.27
N ASP A 734 -33.03 12.45 -5.13
CA ASP A 734 -34.15 12.87 -5.97
C ASP A 734 -35.47 12.79 -5.19
N GLU A 735 -35.94 11.57 -4.93
CA GLU A 735 -37.11 11.28 -4.11
C GLU A 735 -36.83 10.08 -3.19
N ALA A 736 -37.47 10.05 -2.03
CA ALA A 736 -37.42 8.92 -1.11
C ALA A 736 -38.77 8.77 -0.38
N ASP A 737 -39.17 7.55 -0.05
CA ASP A 737 -40.38 7.34 0.76
C ASP A 737 -40.17 7.86 2.19
N MET A 738 -38.98 7.62 2.74
CA MET A 738 -38.58 8.13 4.05
C MET A 738 -37.14 8.64 3.98
N PHE A 739 -36.86 9.83 4.51
CA PHE A 739 -35.49 10.32 4.55
C PHE A 739 -34.67 9.56 5.60
N MET A 740 -35.17 9.44 6.83
CA MET A 740 -34.41 8.81 7.91
C MET A 740 -35.25 7.91 8.81
N ALA A 741 -34.69 6.78 9.24
CA ALA A 741 -35.18 5.99 10.37
C ALA A 741 -34.15 6.04 11.52
N VAL A 742 -34.57 6.52 12.69
CA VAL A 742 -33.75 6.54 13.90
C VAL A 742 -34.28 5.52 14.90
N GLN A 743 -33.42 4.58 15.30
CA GLN A 743 -33.81 3.42 16.10
C GLN A 743 -32.90 3.26 17.32
N GLY A 744 -33.42 2.72 18.42
CA GLY A 744 -32.65 2.38 19.61
C GLY A 744 -32.47 3.55 20.59
N GLU A 745 -32.64 3.27 21.89
CA GLU A 745 -32.54 4.24 22.99
C GLU A 745 -31.18 4.95 23.09
N SER A 746 -30.11 4.31 22.62
CA SER A 746 -28.76 4.87 22.65
C SER A 746 -28.46 5.84 21.49
N SER A 747 -29.38 5.99 20.53
CA SER A 747 -29.21 6.92 19.41
C SER A 747 -29.31 8.38 19.85
N ARG A 748 -28.29 9.20 19.56
CA ARG A 748 -28.23 10.62 19.95
C ARG A 748 -27.22 11.42 19.12
N ASN A 749 -27.33 12.75 19.18
CA ASN A 749 -26.44 13.69 18.49
C ASN A 749 -26.34 13.42 16.98
N ILE A 750 -27.48 13.15 16.35
CA ILE A 750 -27.59 13.04 14.90
C ILE A 750 -27.84 14.44 14.35
N LEU A 751 -26.96 14.93 13.48
CA LEU A 751 -27.03 16.25 12.88
C LEU A 751 -27.23 16.12 11.37
N VAL A 752 -28.24 16.79 10.85
CA VAL A 752 -28.49 16.93 9.40
C VAL A 752 -28.36 18.40 9.05
N THR A 753 -27.46 18.74 8.15
CA THR A 753 -27.23 20.12 7.66
C THR A 753 -27.21 20.15 6.14
N GLY A 754 -27.62 21.28 5.56
CA GLY A 754 -27.52 21.51 4.10
C GLY A 754 -28.32 20.53 3.23
N THR A 755 -29.24 19.77 3.82
CA THR A 755 -29.97 18.67 3.18
C THR A 755 -31.46 18.99 3.13
N ASP A 756 -32.05 19.00 1.94
CA ASP A 756 -33.49 19.25 1.78
C ASP A 756 -34.33 18.00 2.07
N ILE A 757 -34.59 17.74 3.36
CA ILE A 757 -35.36 16.58 3.82
C ILE A 757 -36.83 16.58 3.35
N ARG A 758 -37.33 17.68 2.76
CA ARG A 758 -38.72 17.79 2.29
C ARG A 758 -38.95 17.06 0.97
N LYS A 759 -37.88 16.59 0.32
CA LYS A 759 -37.96 15.75 -0.88
C LYS A 759 -38.39 14.31 -0.59
N SER A 760 -38.50 13.92 0.68
CA SER A 760 -39.09 12.63 1.06
C SER A 760 -40.56 12.76 1.43
N LYS A 761 -41.34 11.68 1.28
CA LYS A 761 -42.75 11.66 1.70
C LYS A 761 -42.88 11.74 3.22
N GLU A 762 -42.05 10.99 3.93
CA GLU A 762 -41.89 11.04 5.37
C GLU A 762 -40.49 11.54 5.73
N SER A 763 -40.39 12.47 6.69
CA SER A 763 -39.10 13.05 7.07
C SER A 763 -38.29 12.10 7.95
N THR A 764 -38.83 11.71 9.11
CA THR A 764 -38.11 10.82 10.04
C THR A 764 -39.05 9.97 10.88
N GLU A 765 -38.79 8.67 10.93
CA GLU A 765 -39.39 7.74 11.89
C GLU A 765 -38.47 7.53 13.09
N PHE A 766 -39.06 7.49 14.29
CA PHE A 766 -38.37 7.12 15.54
C PHE A 766 -39.00 5.85 16.10
N SER A 767 -38.18 4.83 16.35
CA SER A 767 -38.66 3.56 16.91
C SER A 767 -37.65 2.90 17.84
N ALA A 768 -38.03 1.78 18.46
CA ALA A 768 -37.20 1.05 19.43
C ALA A 768 -36.59 1.94 20.55
N GLY A 769 -37.38 2.90 21.05
CA GLY A 769 -37.00 3.78 22.15
C GLY A 769 -36.19 5.03 21.75
N ALA A 770 -35.87 5.22 20.47
CA ALA A 770 -35.29 6.48 20.00
C ALA A 770 -36.27 7.66 20.19
N THR A 771 -35.74 8.85 20.49
CA THR A 771 -36.56 10.06 20.72
C THR A 771 -36.21 11.16 19.73
N ARG A 772 -37.12 12.12 19.50
CA ARG A 772 -36.90 13.25 18.59
C ARG A 772 -35.68 14.10 18.95
N ASN A 773 -35.32 14.18 20.24
CA ASN A 773 -34.15 14.91 20.71
C ASN A 773 -32.82 14.31 20.23
N ALA A 774 -32.84 13.08 19.69
CA ALA A 774 -31.68 12.46 19.09
C ALA A 774 -31.25 13.13 17.78
N LEU A 775 -32.17 13.84 17.09
CA LEU A 775 -31.97 14.41 15.76
C LEU A 775 -32.11 15.94 15.78
N GLN A 776 -31.14 16.62 15.18
CA GLN A 776 -31.20 18.04 14.86
C GLN A 776 -31.09 18.23 13.34
N VAL A 777 -32.04 18.94 12.73
CA VAL A 777 -32.00 19.32 11.31
C VAL A 777 -31.81 20.84 11.23
N LYS A 778 -30.79 21.31 10.50
CA LYS A 778 -30.45 22.74 10.33
C LYS A 778 -30.46 23.18 8.87
#